data_AF-A0A812IKD9-F1
#
_entry.id   AF-A0A812IKD9-F1
#
_cell.length_a   1.000
_cell.length_b   1.000
_cell.length_c   1.000
_cell.angle_alpha   90.00
_cell.angle_beta   90.00
_cell.angle_gamma   90.00
#
_symmetry.space_group_name_H-M   'P 1'
#
loop_
_entity.id
_entity.type
_entity.pdbx_description
1 polymer ?
#
loop_
_entity_poly.entity_id
_entity_poly.type
_entity_poly.pdbx_seq_one_letter_code
_entity_poly.pdbx_strand_id
1 'polypeptide(L)'
;MFSRMLKIDEAERNVFDLSSQKVAIHAAAPCPRQVKQAMFDWWGPIIYEYYAGTEGNGLTHVTPEAWLSKPGTVGQAVIGTIHICDEEGNELPNGEPGLVYFELPRMPFSYLKDDDKTRNAQHPKHPNWSALGDVGYVDDEGFLFLTDRATFMIISGGVNIYPQEIEDALTMHPKIADIAVFGVPNEEMGEEVKAVVQPAEGIEGDDALAAELMAYAREHVAHYKCPKSIDFEPELPFALVLAASGAKVALTGRRADRLDELAEEIRAAGGVCEPIPFDITQSEQINEVLDKAEAALGLVDLLVNNAGIPDAQRAHKMDEDLVDRVFSTNLIGPWKLSCEVARRLIAAEKPGRMVNISSVGAFNYSGGGAALYSVTKSAIVRMTECLAVEWARYNINVNAIAPGAFASEMMDGMLERIGDITKHFPRKRLGDPAQMDSLRKKEAFMISEQNQSFRADVKKWIEDNFPSTLAGENPAVVGYAADLKNDHDLWRQRLADNGWGAPTWPKEYGGAGLGQREERIITDELSNANAFNPIPTIALMGVTMVGPTILDYGTEDQKKKHLVPIARGEVTWCLGLSEPGAGSDLAALRTRAVDNGDHYVLNGSKIWTSGAHHSDWCGAVVRTDPDAKKRNGISFVLLPMNQEGVEARPLKLISGASAFCETFFNDAIAEKSDLLGDLNDGWSVVKRLLQHERQSQIGARTAGSRSERMQDLARRYIGLDDKGMLNDIDLRQRLANHLMDRQSHALTLARIAAESKGNVEVSAAASILKNSATNVSQTRADLTLEIMGDQGLGWEGAKAWASKQAPVQKFRAMRDSGIEQRFDDQTWSEIIEMGWTGILIPEEYGGSDLDYLTFGVVLEELGRQLTASPLFASALVGATALNIAGSDMQKETFLPKIVDGSEILTLAIDESHRHAPAEVALTAQATATGFKLNGKKGFVLEGMAATTFIVAARTSGEPGDTNGITLFLVSADSSGLHRKFISTADSRGYANMTFDDVEVSSDAVLGEVDEGWEALDAILDRARAGLAAEMLGCAAQAFDMTLDYLKTREQFGQLIGSFQALGHRAAALFTGLELARSCAEAALQAIDEEVDDIPQMCSLSKSRLSDFLHQMSTQLIQIHGGIGMTDEFDAGFYLKRARALEVRYGNAGFHRDRYASALGF
;
A
#
# COMPACT_ATOMS: atom_id res chain seq x y z
N MET A 1 20.15 26.61 13.13
CA MET A 1 21.31 25.69 13.19
C MET A 1 22.63 26.45 13.13
N PHE A 2 22.93 27.17 12.04
CA PHE A 2 24.18 27.93 11.88
C PHE A 2 24.50 28.87 13.06
N SER A 3 23.52 29.60 13.59
CA SER A 3 23.73 30.46 14.76
C SER A 3 24.22 29.72 16.01
N ARG A 4 23.78 28.46 16.23
CA ARG A 4 24.24 27.64 17.36
C ARG A 4 25.65 27.11 17.12
N MET A 5 25.96 26.74 15.88
CA MET A 5 27.32 26.33 15.51
C MET A 5 28.31 27.49 15.66
N LEU A 6 27.87 28.71 15.31
CA LEU A 6 28.59 29.96 15.53
C LEU A 6 28.65 30.42 16.99
N LYS A 7 28.14 29.63 17.94
CA LYS A 7 28.26 29.87 19.38
C LYS A 7 29.16 28.85 20.11
N ILE A 8 29.62 27.78 19.44
CA ILE A 8 30.61 26.82 19.98
C ILE A 8 31.94 27.55 20.25
N ASP A 9 32.76 27.18 21.23
CA ASP A 9 34.08 27.82 21.37
C ASP A 9 34.91 27.69 20.07
N GLU A 10 35.59 28.75 19.63
CA GLU A 10 36.45 28.75 18.45
C GLU A 10 37.54 27.65 18.53
N ALA A 11 38.07 27.41 19.74
CA ALA A 11 39.04 26.36 19.98
C ALA A 11 38.46 24.96 19.71
N GLU A 12 37.18 24.76 20.01
CA GLU A 12 36.47 23.49 19.82
C GLU A 12 36.00 23.31 18.37
N ARG A 13 35.58 24.40 17.69
CA ARG A 13 35.22 24.38 16.27
C ARG A 13 36.38 23.99 15.36
N ASN A 14 37.59 24.45 15.67
CA ASN A 14 38.78 24.24 14.85
C ASN A 14 39.43 22.86 15.03
N VAL A 15 38.88 21.99 15.89
CA VAL A 15 39.35 20.59 16.05
C VAL A 15 38.93 19.71 14.88
N PHE A 16 37.86 20.08 14.16
CA PHE A 16 37.28 19.26 13.10
C PHE A 16 37.83 19.62 11.71
N ASP A 17 38.33 18.63 10.97
CA ASP A 17 38.70 18.81 9.55
C ASP A 17 37.46 18.75 8.65
N LEU A 18 37.03 19.92 8.17
CA LEU A 18 35.87 20.08 7.29
C LEU A 18 36.24 20.09 5.81
N SER A 19 37.49 19.81 5.43
CA SER A 19 37.98 19.94 4.05
C SER A 19 37.28 19.03 3.03
N SER A 20 36.67 17.93 3.49
CA SER A 20 35.85 17.03 2.66
C SER A 20 34.44 17.57 2.36
N GLN A 21 33.95 18.55 3.13
CA GLN A 21 32.65 19.17 2.91
C GLN A 21 32.75 20.19 1.76
N LYS A 22 32.05 19.91 0.65
CA LYS A 22 32.11 20.74 -0.57
C LYS A 22 30.87 21.57 -0.83
N VAL A 23 29.73 21.17 -0.27
CA VAL A 23 28.43 21.82 -0.48
C VAL A 23 27.61 21.69 0.79
N ALA A 24 26.94 22.77 1.18
CA ALA A 24 25.87 22.81 2.16
C ALA A 24 24.69 23.57 1.55
N ILE A 25 23.46 23.09 1.74
CA ILE A 25 22.26 23.76 1.21
C ILE A 25 21.42 24.24 2.39
N HIS A 26 21.18 25.55 2.47
CA HIS A 26 20.27 26.20 3.40
C HIS A 26 18.91 26.43 2.71
N ALA A 27 17.81 26.05 3.34
CA ALA A 27 16.49 26.04 2.72
C ALA A 27 15.38 26.39 3.72
N ALA A 28 14.17 26.60 3.20
CA ALA A 28 12.92 26.86 3.92
C ALA A 28 12.76 28.25 4.56
N ALA A 29 13.83 28.88 5.05
CA ALA A 29 13.80 30.26 5.55
C ALA A 29 15.07 31.01 5.10
N PRO A 30 14.99 32.34 4.90
CA PRO A 30 16.18 33.14 4.62
C PRO A 30 17.18 33.04 5.77
N CYS A 31 18.47 32.85 5.45
CA CYS A 31 19.50 32.86 6.48
C CYS A 31 19.82 34.31 6.89
N PRO A 32 19.84 34.65 8.20
CA PRO A 32 20.22 35.99 8.64
C PRO A 32 21.57 36.39 8.07
N ARG A 33 21.65 37.59 7.47
CA ARG A 33 22.82 38.01 6.69
C ARG A 33 24.14 37.84 7.44
N GLN A 34 24.17 38.21 8.71
CA GLN A 34 25.37 38.16 9.55
C GLN A 34 25.78 36.71 9.87
N VAL A 35 24.80 35.83 10.10
CA VAL A 35 25.03 34.39 10.35
C VAL A 35 25.63 33.73 9.11
N LYS A 36 25.06 33.98 7.93
CA LYS A 36 25.55 33.37 6.69
C LYS A 36 26.95 33.85 6.31
N GLN A 37 27.25 35.13 6.53
CA GLN A 37 28.60 35.66 6.36
C GLN A 37 29.61 34.98 7.30
N ALA A 38 29.30 34.88 8.60
CA ALA A 38 30.18 34.24 9.56
C ALA A 38 30.39 32.74 9.29
N MET A 39 29.37 32.05 8.73
CA MET A 39 29.54 30.68 8.27
C MET A 39 30.41 30.60 7.01
N PHE A 40 30.33 31.54 6.08
CA PHE A 40 31.25 31.60 4.93
C PHE A 40 32.69 31.87 5.37
N ASP A 41 32.89 32.70 6.39
CA ASP A 41 34.20 32.97 6.95
C ASP A 41 34.80 31.72 7.61
N TRP A 42 33.97 30.83 8.16
CA TRP A 42 34.40 29.57 8.78
C TRP A 42 34.52 28.38 7.80
N TRP A 43 33.48 28.10 7.01
CA TRP A 43 33.40 26.92 6.13
C TRP A 43 33.89 27.18 4.71
N GLY A 44 34.13 28.44 4.34
CA GLY A 44 34.32 28.86 2.96
C GLY A 44 33.01 28.92 2.16
N PRO A 45 33.06 29.37 0.89
CA PRO A 45 31.90 29.64 0.04
C PRO A 45 31.25 28.34 -0.47
N ILE A 46 30.71 27.53 0.42
CA ILE A 46 30.08 26.23 0.09
C ILE A 46 28.57 26.19 0.38
N ILE A 47 28.00 27.28 0.92
CA ILE A 47 26.59 27.39 1.33
C ILE A 47 25.71 27.93 0.20
N TYR A 48 24.95 27.06 -0.44
CA TYR A 48 23.90 27.38 -1.39
C TYR A 48 22.60 27.65 -0.63
N GLU A 49 21.74 28.51 -1.18
CA GLU A 49 20.44 28.78 -0.57
C GLU A 49 19.33 28.83 -1.62
N TYR A 50 18.14 28.34 -1.25
CA TYR A 50 16.94 28.48 -2.06
C TYR A 50 15.74 28.84 -1.19
N TYR A 51 14.82 29.63 -1.75
CA TYR A 51 13.55 29.99 -1.13
C TYR A 51 12.39 29.49 -2.00
N ALA A 52 11.48 28.75 -1.37
CA ALA A 52 10.30 28.14 -1.99
C ALA A 52 9.31 27.71 -0.89
N GLY A 53 8.06 27.45 -1.27
CA GLY A 53 7.03 26.88 -0.38
C GLY A 53 6.55 25.50 -0.84
N THR A 54 5.97 24.73 0.07
CA THR A 54 5.43 23.38 -0.22
C THR A 54 4.25 23.39 -1.20
N GLU A 55 3.59 24.53 -1.27
CA GLU A 55 2.53 24.92 -2.17
C GLU A 55 3.03 25.06 -3.63
N GLY A 56 4.34 25.18 -3.84
CA GLY A 56 4.96 25.19 -5.17
C GLY A 56 4.76 26.51 -5.93
N ASN A 57 4.57 27.63 -5.22
CA ASN A 57 4.34 28.97 -5.79
C ASN A 57 5.43 29.37 -6.78
N GLY A 58 6.68 29.13 -6.40
CA GLY A 58 7.88 29.45 -7.16
C GLY A 58 9.12 29.07 -6.37
N LEU A 59 10.29 29.22 -6.98
CA LEU A 59 11.58 28.91 -6.35
C LEU A 59 12.63 29.92 -6.78
N THR A 60 13.34 30.49 -5.81
CA THR A 60 14.59 31.23 -6.04
C THR A 60 15.79 30.43 -5.57
N HIS A 61 16.95 30.66 -6.17
CA HIS A 61 18.20 30.01 -5.79
C HIS A 61 19.37 30.99 -5.87
N VAL A 62 20.31 30.88 -4.95
CA VAL A 62 21.54 31.67 -4.91
C VAL A 62 22.76 30.79 -4.64
N THR A 63 23.81 30.98 -5.45
CA THR A 63 25.12 30.34 -5.22
C THR A 63 25.93 31.12 -4.17
N PRO A 64 26.95 30.51 -3.54
CA PRO A 64 27.82 31.22 -2.61
C PRO A 64 28.41 32.52 -3.18
N GLU A 65 28.85 32.51 -4.44
CA GLU A 65 29.47 33.66 -5.09
C GLU A 65 28.45 34.77 -5.35
N ALA A 66 27.25 34.42 -5.80
CA ALA A 66 26.16 35.37 -6.04
C ALA A 66 25.63 35.97 -4.72
N TRP A 67 25.64 35.19 -3.64
CA TRP A 67 25.28 35.70 -2.33
C TRP A 67 26.33 36.66 -1.79
N LEU A 68 27.63 36.35 -1.96
CA LEU A 68 28.72 37.25 -1.54
C LEU A 68 28.73 38.59 -2.31
N SER A 69 28.29 38.61 -3.57
CA SER A 69 28.11 39.85 -4.32
C SER A 69 26.85 40.63 -3.93
N LYS A 70 25.80 39.93 -3.48
CA LYS A 70 24.51 40.51 -3.05
C LYS A 70 24.08 39.98 -1.67
N PRO A 71 24.77 40.34 -0.57
CA PRO A 71 24.51 39.74 0.74
C PRO A 71 23.08 39.98 1.24
N GLY A 72 22.41 38.91 1.66
CA GLY A 72 21.03 38.94 2.16
C GLY A 72 19.96 38.54 1.13
N THR A 73 20.34 38.28 -0.12
CA THR A 73 19.39 37.76 -1.13
C THR A 73 19.06 36.29 -0.89
N VAL A 74 17.82 35.90 -1.20
CA VAL A 74 17.41 34.49 -1.36
C VAL A 74 17.53 34.00 -2.81
N GLY A 75 18.10 34.83 -3.68
CA GLY A 75 18.44 34.49 -5.05
C GLY A 75 17.48 35.00 -6.10
N GLN A 76 17.78 34.62 -7.34
CA GLN A 76 16.93 34.90 -8.50
C GLN A 76 15.94 33.75 -8.71
N ALA A 77 14.81 34.04 -9.34
CA ALA A 77 13.84 33.03 -9.69
C ALA A 77 14.41 31.98 -10.65
N VAL A 78 14.31 30.72 -10.26
CA VAL A 78 14.56 29.54 -11.11
C VAL A 78 13.23 28.96 -11.60
N ILE A 79 12.18 29.07 -10.78
CA ILE A 79 10.82 28.64 -11.10
C ILE A 79 9.85 29.79 -10.81
N GLY A 80 9.14 30.23 -11.85
CA GLY A 80 8.18 31.33 -11.80
C GLY A 80 8.79 32.71 -12.00
N THR A 81 7.94 33.71 -12.26
CA THR A 81 8.33 35.13 -12.33
C THR A 81 7.98 35.79 -11.00
N ILE A 82 8.88 36.58 -10.43
CA ILE A 82 8.61 37.29 -9.17
C ILE A 82 7.92 38.62 -9.49
N HIS A 83 6.84 38.90 -8.76
CA HIS A 83 6.16 40.19 -8.74
C HIS A 83 6.04 40.68 -7.30
N ILE A 84 6.32 41.96 -7.08
CA ILE A 84 6.20 42.60 -5.76
C ILE A 84 4.99 43.52 -5.81
N CYS A 85 4.01 43.32 -4.94
CA CYS A 85 2.75 44.08 -4.99
C CYS A 85 2.40 44.77 -3.67
N ASP A 86 1.65 45.87 -3.75
CA ASP A 86 0.98 46.51 -2.62
C ASP A 86 -0.24 45.70 -2.12
N GLU A 87 -0.90 46.18 -1.06
CA GLU A 87 -2.06 45.53 -0.44
C GLU A 87 -3.28 45.43 -1.38
N GLU A 88 -3.38 46.35 -2.35
CA GLU A 88 -4.42 46.36 -3.38
C GLU A 88 -4.09 45.50 -4.62
N GLY A 89 -2.91 44.86 -4.64
CA GLY A 89 -2.44 44.05 -5.76
C GLY A 89 -2.09 44.89 -6.99
N ASN A 90 -1.39 46.00 -6.81
CA ASN A 90 -0.65 46.71 -7.86
C ASN A 90 0.84 46.44 -7.71
N GLU A 91 1.54 46.26 -8.82
CA GLU A 91 2.96 45.98 -8.84
C GLU A 91 3.79 47.23 -8.48
N LEU A 92 4.79 47.05 -7.62
CA LEU A 92 5.66 48.10 -7.11
C LEU A 92 6.98 48.19 -7.89
N PRO A 93 7.64 49.36 -7.95
CA PRO A 93 8.98 49.50 -8.53
C PRO A 93 10.03 48.63 -7.82
N ASN A 94 11.08 48.23 -8.56
CA ASN A 94 12.23 47.53 -7.99
C ASN A 94 12.82 48.32 -6.80
N GLY A 95 13.17 47.61 -5.74
CA GLY A 95 13.68 48.17 -4.48
C GLY A 95 12.61 48.60 -3.47
N GLU A 96 11.32 48.62 -3.82
CA GLU A 96 10.24 48.87 -2.87
C GLU A 96 9.69 47.55 -2.29
N PRO A 97 9.52 47.43 -0.95
CA PRO A 97 9.03 46.21 -0.33
C PRO A 97 7.51 46.06 -0.48
N GLY A 98 7.07 44.85 -0.82
CA GLY A 98 5.66 44.48 -0.95
C GLY A 98 5.47 42.97 -0.85
N LEU A 99 4.23 42.51 -0.98
CA LEU A 99 3.90 41.09 -0.92
C LEU A 99 4.51 40.36 -2.13
N VAL A 100 5.25 39.29 -1.87
CA VAL A 100 5.94 38.51 -2.91
C VAL A 100 4.96 37.54 -3.56
N TYR A 101 4.68 37.77 -4.84
CA TYR A 101 3.95 36.86 -5.69
C TYR A 101 4.89 36.14 -6.64
N PHE A 102 4.63 34.85 -6.85
CA PHE A 102 5.19 34.11 -7.97
C PHE A 102 4.11 33.87 -9.02
N GLU A 103 4.40 34.27 -10.25
CA GLU A 103 3.65 33.90 -11.42
C GLU A 103 4.12 32.53 -11.93
N LEU A 104 3.16 31.61 -12.12
CA LEU A 104 3.39 30.38 -12.86
C LEU A 104 2.39 30.24 -14.02
N PRO A 105 2.62 29.33 -14.98
CA PRO A 105 1.70 29.11 -16.10
C PRO A 105 0.28 28.69 -15.69
N ARG A 106 0.13 28.15 -14.47
CA ARG A 106 -1.16 27.88 -13.82
C ARG A 106 -0.98 27.89 -12.31
N MET A 107 -2.06 28.13 -11.58
CA MET A 107 -2.06 28.06 -10.12
C MET A 107 -1.54 26.70 -9.61
N PRO A 108 -0.51 26.66 -8.76
CA PRO A 108 0.15 25.40 -8.39
C PRO A 108 -0.61 24.56 -7.35
N PHE A 109 -1.52 25.16 -6.57
CA PHE A 109 -2.21 24.49 -5.47
C PHE A 109 -3.63 25.02 -5.20
N SER A 110 -4.37 24.25 -4.40
CA SER A 110 -5.58 24.65 -3.69
C SER A 110 -5.60 23.97 -2.33
N TYR A 111 -5.94 24.69 -1.27
CA TYR A 111 -6.12 24.12 0.06
C TYR A 111 -7.39 23.26 0.12
N LEU A 112 -7.27 22.06 0.69
CA LEU A 112 -8.33 21.05 0.69
C LEU A 112 -9.54 21.53 1.52
N LYS A 113 -10.71 21.71 0.87
CA LYS A 113 -11.96 22.17 1.49
C LYS A 113 -11.91 23.60 2.05
N ASP A 114 -10.97 24.42 1.59
CA ASP A 114 -10.80 25.79 2.04
C ASP A 114 -10.53 26.71 0.83
N ASP A 115 -11.61 26.97 0.09
CA ASP A 115 -11.59 27.80 -1.13
C ASP A 115 -11.24 29.26 -0.80
N ASP A 116 -11.60 29.74 0.39
CA ASP A 116 -11.30 31.09 0.86
C ASP A 116 -9.79 31.26 1.13
N LYS A 117 -9.16 30.30 1.82
CA LYS A 117 -7.70 30.28 2.01
C LYS A 117 -6.95 30.15 0.67
N THR A 118 -7.52 29.41 -0.29
CA THR A 118 -6.96 29.30 -1.65
C THR A 118 -7.06 30.62 -2.41
N ARG A 119 -8.18 31.32 -2.27
CA ARG A 119 -8.41 32.64 -2.88
C ARG A 119 -7.48 33.70 -2.28
N ASN A 120 -7.31 33.69 -0.96
CA ASN A 120 -6.46 34.65 -0.24
C ASN A 120 -4.97 34.50 -0.58
N ALA A 121 -4.54 33.30 -0.99
CA ALA A 121 -3.17 33.07 -1.47
C ALA A 121 -2.95 33.45 -2.94
N GLN A 122 -3.99 33.93 -3.65
CA GLN A 122 -3.92 34.34 -5.06
C GLN A 122 -3.96 35.85 -5.21
N HIS A 123 -3.25 36.37 -6.21
CA HIS A 123 -3.30 37.78 -6.52
C HIS A 123 -4.73 38.18 -6.95
N PRO A 124 -5.26 39.33 -6.49
CA PRO A 124 -6.66 39.72 -6.72
C PRO A 124 -7.02 39.89 -8.21
N LYS A 125 -6.03 40.21 -9.05
CA LYS A 125 -6.22 40.46 -10.49
C LYS A 125 -5.61 39.39 -11.41
N HIS A 126 -4.68 38.58 -10.88
CA HIS A 126 -3.87 37.66 -11.67
C HIS A 126 -4.05 36.22 -11.14
N PRO A 127 -4.90 35.40 -11.78
CA PRO A 127 -5.38 34.13 -11.20
C PRO A 127 -4.32 33.02 -11.11
N ASN A 128 -3.14 33.26 -11.68
CA ASN A 128 -1.99 32.35 -11.70
C ASN A 128 -0.79 32.89 -10.88
N TRP A 129 -0.97 34.03 -10.21
CA TRP A 129 0.01 34.59 -9.30
C TRP A 129 -0.35 34.16 -7.89
N SER A 130 0.63 33.66 -7.16
CA SER A 130 0.40 33.11 -5.82
C SER A 130 1.46 33.57 -4.83
N ALA A 131 1.02 33.97 -3.63
CA ALA A 131 1.90 34.41 -2.56
C ALA A 131 2.06 33.33 -1.50
N LEU A 132 3.26 33.27 -0.91
CA LEU A 132 3.54 32.46 0.30
C LEU A 132 3.22 33.22 1.59
N GLY A 133 2.86 34.50 1.45
CA GLY A 133 2.62 35.42 2.57
C GLY A 133 3.86 36.17 3.01
N ASP A 134 5.00 35.99 2.34
CA ASP A 134 6.26 36.68 2.63
C ASP A 134 6.33 38.03 1.88
N VAL A 135 6.89 39.04 2.54
CA VAL A 135 7.10 40.42 2.06
C VAL A 135 8.58 40.57 1.71
N GLY A 136 8.86 41.26 0.61
CA GLY A 136 10.22 41.49 0.14
C GLY A 136 10.28 42.46 -1.04
N TYR A 137 11.46 42.66 -1.58
CA TYR A 137 11.71 43.47 -2.77
C TYR A 137 12.66 42.75 -3.73
N VAL A 138 12.63 43.16 -5.00
CA VAL A 138 13.55 42.68 -6.04
C VAL A 138 14.45 43.84 -6.47
N ASP A 139 15.74 43.57 -6.69
CA ASP A 139 16.66 44.57 -7.25
C ASP A 139 16.64 44.63 -8.78
N ASP A 140 17.34 45.59 -9.38
CA ASP A 140 17.39 45.76 -10.85
C ASP A 140 18.00 44.57 -11.62
N GLU A 141 18.67 43.66 -10.91
CA GLU A 141 19.25 42.45 -11.45
C GLU A 141 18.36 41.21 -11.21
N GLY A 142 17.18 41.36 -10.58
CA GLY A 142 16.21 40.28 -10.37
C GLY A 142 16.47 39.44 -9.11
N PHE A 143 17.32 39.89 -8.19
CA PHE A 143 17.57 39.21 -6.91
C PHE A 143 16.49 39.58 -5.88
N LEU A 144 15.88 38.55 -5.27
CA LEU A 144 14.86 38.71 -4.24
C LEU A 144 15.49 38.88 -2.85
N PHE A 145 14.99 39.84 -2.09
CA PHE A 145 15.34 40.08 -0.69
C PHE A 145 14.07 40.00 0.14
N LEU A 146 14.00 39.05 1.06
CA LEU A 146 12.86 38.90 1.97
C LEU A 146 13.07 39.76 3.21
N THR A 147 11.99 40.40 3.67
CA THR A 147 12.00 41.26 4.85
C THR A 147 11.18 40.68 6.00
N ASP A 148 10.02 40.06 5.75
CA ASP A 148 9.18 39.41 6.78
C ASP A 148 8.00 38.61 6.17
N ARG A 149 6.98 38.26 6.97
CA ARG A 149 5.64 37.82 6.56
C ARG A 149 4.56 38.86 6.81
N ALA A 150 3.65 39.00 5.85
CA ALA A 150 2.54 39.95 5.90
C ALA A 150 1.62 39.73 7.11
N THR A 151 1.43 38.48 7.57
CA THR A 151 0.61 38.15 8.74
C THR A 151 1.29 38.38 10.09
N PHE A 152 2.61 38.61 10.10
CA PHE A 152 3.38 38.86 11.33
C PHE A 152 3.82 40.32 11.48
N MET A 153 3.44 41.17 10.51
CA MET A 153 3.69 42.59 10.54
C MET A 153 3.01 43.25 11.74
N ILE A 154 3.79 43.97 12.54
CA ILE A 154 3.32 44.77 13.67
C ILE A 154 3.00 46.17 13.14
N ILE A 155 1.77 46.65 13.35
CA ILE A 155 1.38 48.01 12.96
C ILE A 155 1.41 48.88 14.22
N SER A 156 2.53 49.60 14.41
CA SER A 156 2.73 50.48 15.57
C SER A 156 2.77 51.95 15.15
N GLY A 157 1.80 52.74 15.60
CA GLY A 157 1.70 54.17 15.29
C GLY A 157 1.51 54.46 13.80
N GLY A 158 0.88 53.54 13.06
CA GLY A 158 0.69 53.63 11.62
C GLY A 158 1.93 53.30 10.78
N VAL A 159 2.97 52.73 11.40
CA VAL A 159 4.19 52.28 10.72
C VAL A 159 4.27 50.76 10.76
N ASN A 160 4.58 50.16 9.60
CA ASN A 160 4.78 48.72 9.46
C ASN A 160 6.16 48.33 10.02
N ILE A 161 6.15 47.47 11.03
CA ILE A 161 7.34 46.94 11.69
C ILE A 161 7.36 45.43 11.51
N TYR A 162 8.50 44.93 11.06
CA TYR A 162 8.73 43.55 10.70
C TYR A 162 9.54 42.86 11.81
N PRO A 163 8.95 41.95 12.61
CA PRO A 163 9.62 41.25 13.71
C PRO A 163 10.95 40.61 13.34
N GLN A 164 11.04 40.02 12.15
CA GLN A 164 12.19 39.24 11.73
C GLN A 164 13.47 40.09 11.68
N GLU A 165 13.37 41.37 11.29
CA GLU A 165 14.51 42.28 11.29
C GLU A 165 15.10 42.49 12.70
N ILE A 166 14.26 42.42 13.73
CA ILE A 166 14.63 42.63 15.13
C ILE A 166 15.18 41.32 15.72
N GLU A 167 14.55 40.19 15.40
CA GLU A 167 15.03 38.84 15.76
C GLU A 167 16.42 38.56 15.19
N ASP A 168 16.64 38.88 13.91
CA ASP A 168 17.92 38.69 13.21
C ASP A 168 19.04 39.53 13.84
N ALA A 169 18.72 40.78 14.22
CA ALA A 169 19.67 41.65 14.89
C ALA A 169 20.02 41.11 16.30
N LEU A 170 19.02 40.76 17.10
CA LEU A 170 19.20 40.37 18.50
C LEU A 170 19.75 38.95 18.68
N THR A 171 19.44 38.00 17.78
CA THR A 171 19.94 36.60 17.83
C THR A 171 21.46 36.49 17.91
N MET A 172 22.18 37.49 17.39
CA MET A 172 23.64 37.57 17.39
C MET A 172 24.23 37.96 18.74
N HIS A 173 23.42 38.42 19.69
CA HIS A 173 23.88 38.76 21.02
C HIS A 173 24.36 37.49 21.77
N PRO A 174 25.56 37.48 22.38
CA PRO A 174 26.15 36.28 22.98
C PRO A 174 25.35 35.71 24.16
N LYS A 175 24.49 36.55 24.78
CA LYS A 175 23.64 36.18 25.92
C LYS A 175 22.25 35.67 25.54
N ILE A 176 21.92 35.58 24.26
CA ILE A 176 20.63 35.06 23.76
C ILE A 176 20.82 33.64 23.25
N ALA A 177 20.08 32.66 23.75
CA ALA A 177 19.99 31.32 23.17
C ALA A 177 19.03 31.30 21.97
N ASP A 178 17.85 31.89 22.14
CA ASP A 178 16.78 31.99 21.15
C ASP A 178 15.92 33.24 21.41
N ILE A 179 15.20 33.75 20.41
CA ILE A 179 14.37 34.96 20.54
C ILE A 179 13.15 34.90 19.61
N ALA A 180 12.02 35.43 20.06
CA ALA A 180 10.84 35.71 19.26
C ALA A 180 10.39 37.17 19.46
N VAL A 181 9.94 37.84 18.41
CA VAL A 181 9.43 39.21 18.43
C VAL A 181 8.01 39.23 17.86
N PHE A 182 7.10 39.97 18.50
CA PHE A 182 5.70 40.07 18.07
C PHE A 182 5.05 41.37 18.55
N GLY A 183 3.91 41.71 17.95
CA GLY A 183 3.10 42.86 18.34
C GLY A 183 2.20 42.52 19.52
N VAL A 184 2.11 43.42 20.49
CA VAL A 184 1.09 43.35 21.55
C VAL A 184 0.17 44.57 21.47
N PRO A 185 -1.14 44.42 21.74
CA PRO A 185 -2.08 45.54 21.65
C PRO A 185 -1.66 46.72 22.53
N ASN A 186 -1.69 47.93 21.99
CA ASN A 186 -1.40 49.18 22.69
C ASN A 186 -2.49 50.22 22.39
N GLU A 187 -3.06 50.83 23.43
CA GLU A 187 -4.21 51.74 23.30
C GLU A 187 -3.92 53.01 22.48
N GLU A 188 -2.67 53.48 22.43
CA GLU A 188 -2.29 54.68 21.67
C GLU A 188 -1.77 54.36 20.28
N MET A 189 -1.00 53.28 20.14
CA MET A 189 -0.24 52.97 18.94
C MET A 189 -0.88 51.87 18.08
N GLY A 190 -1.99 51.27 18.53
CA GLY A 190 -2.59 50.08 17.94
C GLY A 190 -1.88 48.81 18.44
N GLU A 191 -0.61 48.66 18.07
CA GLU A 191 0.28 47.62 18.58
C GLU A 191 1.62 48.23 19.03
N GLU A 192 2.33 47.56 19.93
CA GLU A 192 3.71 47.85 20.27
C GLU A 192 4.58 46.59 20.16
N VAL A 193 5.87 46.77 19.86
CA VAL A 193 6.81 45.66 19.65
C VAL A 193 7.21 45.05 21.00
N LYS A 194 7.05 43.74 21.14
CA LYS A 194 7.50 42.96 22.29
C LYS A 194 8.44 41.85 21.85
N ALA A 195 9.47 41.57 22.66
CA ALA A 195 10.37 40.44 22.44
C ALA A 195 10.29 39.45 23.62
N VAL A 196 10.43 38.16 23.33
CA VAL A 196 10.60 37.10 24.31
C VAL A 196 11.91 36.40 24.00
N VAL A 197 12.80 36.32 24.99
CA VAL A 197 14.18 35.87 24.84
C VAL A 197 14.40 34.65 25.71
N GLN A 198 14.97 33.60 25.15
CA GLN A 198 15.59 32.55 25.93
C GLN A 198 17.04 32.97 26.24
N PRO A 199 17.45 33.14 27.50
CA PRO A 199 18.84 33.43 27.84
C PRO A 199 19.78 32.28 27.44
N ALA A 200 21.03 32.62 27.11
CA ALA A 200 22.09 31.62 26.93
C ALA A 200 22.39 30.85 28.23
N GLU A 201 22.93 29.65 28.12
CA GLU A 201 23.25 28.80 29.28
C GLU A 201 24.12 29.55 30.30
N GLY A 202 23.68 29.59 31.56
CA GLY A 202 24.35 30.32 32.64
C GLY A 202 24.10 31.83 32.68
N ILE A 203 23.23 32.36 31.82
CA ILE A 203 22.77 33.76 31.85
C ILE A 203 21.37 33.83 32.47
N GLU A 204 21.19 34.71 33.44
CA GLU A 204 19.90 34.97 34.07
C GLU A 204 19.15 36.06 33.30
N GLY A 205 17.86 35.85 33.05
CA GLY A 205 16.99 36.81 32.39
C GLY A 205 16.51 37.88 33.36
N ASP A 206 17.26 38.96 33.52
CA ASP A 206 16.96 40.05 34.45
C ASP A 206 16.78 41.42 33.77
N ASP A 207 16.37 42.44 34.54
CA ASP A 207 16.19 43.81 34.04
C ASP A 207 17.48 44.40 33.45
N ALA A 208 18.65 43.95 33.92
CA ALA A 208 19.94 44.41 33.42
C ALA A 208 20.20 43.85 32.01
N LEU A 209 19.90 42.57 31.78
CA LEU A 209 19.94 41.96 30.46
C LEU A 209 18.90 42.55 29.53
N ALA A 210 17.67 42.81 30.00
CA ALA A 210 16.65 43.48 29.19
C ALA A 210 17.11 44.89 28.74
N ALA A 211 17.75 45.66 29.63
CA ALA A 211 18.30 46.97 29.29
C ALA A 211 19.48 46.89 28.31
N GLU A 212 20.38 45.90 28.48
CA GLU A 212 21.50 45.61 27.57
C GLU A 212 20.99 45.26 26.17
N LEU A 213 20.01 44.36 26.07
CA LEU A 213 19.40 43.94 24.81
C LEU A 213 18.61 45.07 24.14
N MET A 214 17.91 45.90 24.91
CA MET A 214 17.26 47.10 24.37
C MET A 214 18.27 48.13 23.85
N ALA A 215 19.42 48.31 24.51
CA ALA A 215 20.49 49.17 24.02
C ALA A 215 21.09 48.61 22.73
N TYR A 216 21.35 47.30 22.69
CA TYR A 216 21.84 46.61 21.52
C TYR A 216 20.87 46.73 20.33
N ALA A 217 19.56 46.55 20.54
CA ALA A 217 18.55 46.79 19.50
C ALA A 217 18.61 48.24 18.96
N ARG A 218 18.75 49.24 19.83
CA ARG A 218 18.82 50.67 19.41
C ARG A 218 20.03 51.00 18.54
N GLU A 219 21.12 50.24 18.68
CA GLU A 219 22.32 50.40 17.85
C GLU A 219 22.18 49.71 16.49
N HIS A 220 21.35 48.66 16.40
CA HIS A 220 21.32 47.76 15.24
C HIS A 220 20.03 47.85 14.41
N VAL A 221 18.93 48.40 14.95
CA VAL A 221 17.68 48.67 14.23
C VAL A 221 17.16 50.08 14.52
N ALA A 222 16.30 50.61 13.63
CA ALA A 222 15.73 51.95 13.79
C ALA A 222 14.93 52.08 15.09
N HIS A 223 14.95 53.27 15.71
CA HIS A 223 14.40 53.47 17.07
C HIS A 223 12.92 53.07 17.22
N TYR A 224 12.11 53.28 16.20
CA TYR A 224 10.69 52.91 16.23
C TYR A 224 10.46 51.38 16.13
N LYS A 225 11.44 50.61 15.65
CA LYS A 225 11.41 49.14 15.55
C LYS A 225 11.90 48.45 16.83
N CYS A 226 12.53 49.18 17.75
CA CYS A 226 13.06 48.58 18.98
C CYS A 226 11.91 48.02 19.86
N PRO A 227 12.08 46.82 20.46
CA PRO A 227 11.13 46.30 21.46
C PRO A 227 10.88 47.30 22.58
N LYS A 228 9.63 47.38 23.05
CA LYS A 228 9.22 48.18 24.21
C LYS A 228 9.35 47.41 25.52
N SER A 229 9.28 46.08 25.45
CA SER A 229 9.53 45.15 26.55
C SER A 229 10.22 43.87 26.05
N ILE A 230 11.00 43.24 26.93
CA ILE A 230 11.68 41.96 26.70
C ILE A 230 11.35 41.05 27.89
N ASP A 231 10.72 39.90 27.64
CA ASP A 231 10.46 38.87 28.65
C ASP A 231 11.42 37.69 28.47
N PHE A 232 11.65 36.88 29.51
CA PHE A 232 12.56 35.73 29.47
C PHE A 232 11.86 34.42 29.81
N GLU A 233 12.06 33.36 29.01
CA GLU A 233 11.37 32.07 29.19
C GLU A 233 12.30 30.83 29.13
N PRO A 234 12.19 29.86 30.06
CA PRO A 234 13.10 28.70 30.13
C PRO A 234 12.67 27.37 29.44
N GLU A 235 11.38 26.94 29.33
CA GLU A 235 10.91 25.69 28.63
C GLU A 235 9.34 25.51 28.64
N LEU A 236 8.70 24.74 27.70
CA LEU A 236 7.20 24.61 27.55
C LEU A 236 6.59 23.17 27.73
N PRO A 237 5.86 22.83 28.83
CA PRO A 237 5.24 21.50 29.13
C PRO A 237 3.79 21.14 28.62
N PHE A 238 3.41 19.83 28.67
CA PHE A 238 2.17 19.21 28.10
C PHE A 238 0.82 19.76 28.62
N ALA A 239 0.77 20.25 29.86
CA ALA A 239 -0.43 20.85 30.43
C ALA A 239 -0.79 22.18 29.76
N LEU A 240 0.22 22.94 29.31
CA LEU A 240 0.01 24.18 28.55
C LEU A 240 -0.64 23.90 27.21
N VAL A 241 -0.39 22.74 26.62
CA VAL A 241 -0.97 22.35 25.32
C VAL A 241 -2.45 22.09 25.45
N LEU A 242 -2.86 21.40 26.52
CA LEU A 242 -4.27 21.17 26.82
C LEU A 242 -4.96 22.50 27.14
N ALA A 243 -4.33 23.36 27.94
CA ALA A 243 -4.85 24.68 28.26
C ALA A 243 -4.97 25.59 27.02
N ALA A 244 -3.94 25.63 26.16
CA ALA A 244 -3.93 26.36 24.89
C ALA A 244 -4.97 25.82 23.90
N SER A 245 -5.34 24.55 24.01
CA SER A 245 -6.44 23.95 23.25
C SER A 245 -7.83 24.25 23.84
N GLY A 246 -7.90 25.10 24.86
CA GLY A 246 -9.14 25.54 25.52
C GLY A 246 -9.63 24.65 26.66
N ALA A 247 -8.84 23.66 27.11
CA ALA A 247 -9.21 22.84 28.26
C ALA A 247 -9.03 23.62 29.57
N LYS A 248 -9.93 23.41 30.53
CA LYS A 248 -9.72 23.82 31.93
C LYS A 248 -8.95 22.70 32.63
N VAL A 249 -7.77 23.00 33.16
CA VAL A 249 -6.83 21.97 33.61
C VAL A 249 -6.73 21.94 35.13
N ALA A 250 -7.14 20.82 35.76
CA ALA A 250 -6.76 20.53 37.14
C ALA A 250 -5.38 19.86 37.15
N LEU A 251 -4.38 20.54 37.69
CA LEU A 251 -3.01 20.03 37.79
C LEU A 251 -2.83 19.29 39.11
N THR A 252 -2.38 18.04 39.07
CA THR A 252 -2.17 17.23 40.26
C THR A 252 -0.76 16.65 40.30
N GLY A 253 -0.20 16.54 41.49
CA GLY A 253 1.17 16.10 41.72
C GLY A 253 1.60 16.31 43.17
N ARG A 254 2.73 15.71 43.54
CA ARG A 254 3.22 15.74 44.94
C ARG A 254 3.90 17.05 45.34
N ARG A 255 4.44 17.78 44.36
CA ARG A 255 5.22 19.01 44.55
C ARG A 255 4.33 20.22 44.32
N ALA A 256 3.80 20.79 45.40
CA ALA A 256 2.89 21.93 45.32
C ALA A 256 3.53 23.14 44.64
N ASP A 257 4.80 23.42 44.97
CA ASP A 257 5.65 24.44 44.36
C ASP A 257 5.66 24.35 42.82
N ARG A 258 5.93 23.16 42.26
CA ARG A 258 5.95 22.98 40.80
C ARG A 258 4.57 23.02 40.15
N LEU A 259 3.52 22.66 40.89
CA LEU A 259 2.15 22.78 40.38
C LEU A 259 1.72 24.25 40.33
N ASP A 260 2.11 25.04 41.32
CA ASP A 260 1.81 26.47 41.39
C ASP A 260 2.56 27.22 40.29
N GLU A 261 3.85 26.95 40.07
CA GLU A 261 4.65 27.51 38.96
C GLU A 261 3.98 27.23 37.60
N LEU A 262 3.63 25.97 37.32
CA LEU A 262 3.00 25.60 36.05
C LEU A 262 1.57 26.15 35.91
N ALA A 263 0.83 26.26 37.02
CA ALA A 263 -0.49 26.87 37.00
C ALA A 263 -0.42 28.38 36.73
N GLU A 264 0.58 29.08 37.28
CA GLU A 264 0.87 30.48 36.98
C GLU A 264 1.23 30.65 35.50
N GLU A 265 2.08 29.77 34.95
CA GLU A 265 2.43 29.77 33.52
C GLU A 265 1.19 29.58 32.62
N ILE A 266 0.33 28.62 32.94
CA ILE A 266 -0.92 28.39 32.18
C ILE A 266 -1.86 29.59 32.28
N ARG A 267 -2.00 30.19 33.46
CA ARG A 267 -2.85 31.36 33.67
C ARG A 267 -2.30 32.58 32.96
N ALA A 268 -0.99 32.77 32.97
CA ALA A 268 -0.31 33.83 32.23
C ALA A 268 -0.52 33.69 30.72
N ALA A 269 -0.55 32.44 30.20
CA ALA A 269 -0.87 32.13 28.81
C ALA A 269 -2.38 32.22 28.46
N GLY A 270 -3.23 32.72 29.37
CA GLY A 270 -4.67 32.88 29.16
C GLY A 270 -5.49 31.59 29.32
N GLY A 271 -4.86 30.49 29.76
CA GLY A 271 -5.52 29.24 30.08
C GLY A 271 -6.17 29.25 31.47
N VAL A 272 -7.10 28.32 31.69
CA VAL A 272 -7.72 28.12 33.01
C VAL A 272 -7.09 26.92 33.68
N CYS A 273 -6.46 27.13 34.83
CA CYS A 273 -5.80 26.07 35.57
C CYS A 273 -6.04 26.17 37.08
N GLU A 274 -6.20 25.01 37.72
CA GLU A 274 -6.26 24.87 39.17
C GLU A 274 -5.23 23.83 39.66
N PRO A 275 -4.20 24.23 40.44
CA PRO A 275 -3.27 23.30 41.05
C PRO A 275 -3.88 22.66 42.30
N ILE A 276 -3.85 21.32 42.36
CA ILE A 276 -4.39 20.53 43.46
C ILE A 276 -3.31 19.50 43.86
N PRO A 277 -2.52 19.78 44.90
CA PRO A 277 -1.53 18.84 45.41
C PRO A 277 -2.16 17.50 45.76
N PHE A 278 -1.59 16.41 45.22
CA PHE A 278 -2.13 15.07 45.37
C PHE A 278 -1.02 14.03 45.22
N ASP A 279 -0.94 13.12 46.20
CA ASP A 279 -0.13 11.91 46.11
C ASP A 279 -1.03 10.73 45.71
N ILE A 280 -0.81 10.21 44.50
CA ILE A 280 -1.59 9.11 43.92
C ILE A 280 -1.54 7.82 44.75
N THR A 281 -0.56 7.67 45.64
CA THR A 281 -0.48 6.53 46.57
C THR A 281 -1.51 6.62 47.70
N GLN A 282 -1.97 7.84 48.03
CA GLN A 282 -2.98 8.13 49.06
C GLN A 282 -4.39 8.05 48.45
N SER A 283 -4.77 6.85 48.00
CA SER A 283 -5.98 6.64 47.18
C SER A 283 -7.30 7.02 47.85
N GLU A 284 -7.33 7.16 49.16
CA GLU A 284 -8.46 7.68 49.94
C GLU A 284 -8.73 9.17 49.70
N GLN A 285 -7.73 9.94 49.24
CA GLN A 285 -7.86 11.36 48.94
C GLN A 285 -8.44 11.63 47.55
N ILE A 286 -8.56 10.61 46.68
CA ILE A 286 -9.04 10.74 45.30
C ILE A 286 -10.39 11.46 45.22
N ASN A 287 -11.32 11.13 46.12
CA ASN A 287 -12.64 11.76 46.15
C ASN A 287 -12.56 13.25 46.47
N GLU A 288 -11.78 13.62 47.50
CA GLU A 288 -11.60 15.02 47.88
C GLU A 288 -10.93 15.84 46.78
N VAL A 289 -9.94 15.26 46.09
CA VAL A 289 -9.23 15.90 44.98
C VAL A 289 -10.17 16.15 43.79
N LEU A 290 -10.99 15.17 43.43
CA LEU A 290 -11.98 15.35 42.37
C LEU A 290 -13.08 16.33 42.76
N ASP A 291 -13.53 16.33 44.01
CA ASP A 291 -14.51 17.32 44.49
C ASP A 291 -13.97 18.75 44.37
N LYS A 292 -12.70 18.96 44.72
CA LYS A 292 -12.00 20.24 44.55
C LYS A 292 -11.87 20.63 43.07
N ALA A 293 -11.47 19.69 42.21
CA ALA A 293 -11.34 19.92 40.78
C ALA A 293 -12.69 20.29 40.14
N GLU A 294 -13.75 19.57 40.51
CA GLU A 294 -15.08 19.77 39.96
C GLU A 294 -15.74 21.05 40.48
N ALA A 295 -15.47 21.43 41.72
CA ALA A 295 -15.90 22.72 42.27
C ALA A 295 -15.24 23.90 41.55
N ALA A 296 -13.96 23.76 41.17
CA ALA A 296 -13.21 24.82 40.50
C ALA A 296 -13.51 24.90 38.99
N LEU A 297 -13.55 23.75 38.30
CA LEU A 297 -13.50 23.69 36.83
C LEU A 297 -14.72 23.02 36.17
N GLY A 298 -15.54 22.31 36.96
CA GLY A 298 -16.65 21.48 36.47
C GLY A 298 -16.28 20.00 36.36
N LEU A 299 -17.27 19.16 36.02
CA LEU A 299 -17.13 17.70 35.92
C LEU A 299 -15.90 17.30 35.07
N VAL A 300 -15.09 16.36 35.57
CA VAL A 300 -13.92 15.86 34.84
C VAL A 300 -14.35 14.96 33.69
N ASP A 301 -14.18 15.43 32.46
CA ASP A 301 -14.51 14.70 31.22
C ASP A 301 -13.28 14.17 30.46
N LEU A 302 -12.08 14.57 30.86
CA LEU A 302 -10.80 14.07 30.36
C LEU A 302 -9.83 13.77 31.52
N LEU A 303 -9.44 12.50 31.66
CA LEU A 303 -8.44 12.06 32.65
C LEU A 303 -7.14 11.64 31.96
N VAL A 304 -6.00 12.16 32.43
CA VAL A 304 -4.67 11.71 32.00
C VAL A 304 -3.93 11.08 33.17
N ASN A 305 -3.75 9.76 33.13
CA ASN A 305 -2.99 9.02 34.12
C ASN A 305 -1.51 8.99 33.74
N ASN A 306 -0.74 9.95 34.25
CA ASN A 306 0.70 10.09 34.01
C ASN A 306 1.58 9.75 35.24
N ALA A 307 1.03 9.04 36.23
CA ALA A 307 1.81 8.60 37.38
C ALA A 307 2.74 7.42 37.01
N GLY A 308 4.00 7.49 37.45
CA GLY A 308 4.95 6.42 37.24
C GLY A 308 6.22 6.58 38.08
N ILE A 309 6.76 5.47 38.57
CA ILE A 309 8.11 5.36 39.13
C ILE A 309 8.78 4.07 38.62
N PRO A 310 10.09 4.08 38.35
CA PRO A 310 10.85 2.88 38.00
C PRO A 310 11.19 2.07 39.25
N ASP A 311 11.35 0.76 39.08
CA ASP A 311 11.84 -0.18 40.10
C ASP A 311 13.38 -0.23 40.15
N ALA A 312 14.06 -0.08 39.00
CA ALA A 312 15.52 0.08 38.85
C ALA A 312 16.37 -0.93 39.66
N GLN A 313 15.85 -2.14 39.89
CA GLN A 313 16.50 -3.24 40.59
C GLN A 313 16.15 -4.59 39.96
N ARG A 314 17.00 -5.61 40.13
CA ARG A 314 16.65 -6.99 39.73
C ARG A 314 15.59 -7.54 40.68
N ALA A 315 14.61 -8.28 40.13
CA ALA A 315 13.44 -8.77 40.88
C ALA A 315 13.77 -9.47 42.21
N HIS A 316 14.84 -10.29 42.28
CA HIS A 316 15.23 -11.00 43.50
C HIS A 316 15.91 -10.14 44.58
N LYS A 317 16.10 -8.83 44.33
CA LYS A 317 16.74 -7.88 45.26
C LYS A 317 15.79 -6.81 45.80
N MET A 318 14.55 -6.77 45.31
CA MET A 318 13.56 -5.76 45.70
C MET A 318 13.07 -6.02 47.12
N ASP A 319 13.00 -4.96 47.93
CA ASP A 319 12.30 -4.99 49.23
C ASP A 319 10.79 -4.78 49.06
N GLU A 320 10.02 -5.17 50.06
CA GLU A 320 8.54 -5.09 50.04
C GLU A 320 8.06 -3.64 49.89
N ASP A 321 8.72 -2.68 50.53
CA ASP A 321 8.37 -1.26 50.47
C ASP A 321 8.50 -0.67 49.05
N LEU A 322 9.49 -1.12 48.28
CA LEU A 322 9.66 -0.73 46.88
C LEU A 322 8.59 -1.38 46.01
N VAL A 323 8.30 -2.66 46.22
CA VAL A 323 7.27 -3.39 45.48
C VAL A 323 5.91 -2.71 45.65
N ASP A 324 5.51 -2.45 46.90
CA ASP A 324 4.22 -1.83 47.22
C ASP A 324 4.11 -0.43 46.64
N ARG A 325 5.19 0.36 46.68
CA ARG A 325 5.22 1.72 46.14
C ARG A 325 5.09 1.75 44.62
N VAL A 326 5.76 0.83 43.91
CA VAL A 326 5.66 0.69 42.45
C VAL A 326 4.25 0.26 42.05
N PHE A 327 3.64 -0.72 42.74
CA PHE A 327 2.24 -1.09 42.48
C PHE A 327 1.26 0.03 42.79
N SER A 328 1.42 0.69 43.94
CA SER A 328 0.53 1.78 44.38
C SER A 328 0.54 2.94 43.39
N THR A 329 1.73 3.33 42.93
CA THR A 329 1.91 4.48 42.02
C THR A 329 1.57 4.14 40.58
N ASN A 330 2.05 3.00 40.06
CA ASN A 330 1.96 2.68 38.64
C ASN A 330 0.65 2.01 38.23
N LEU A 331 -0.09 1.39 39.16
CA LEU A 331 -1.27 0.57 38.84
C LEU A 331 -2.49 0.86 39.72
N ILE A 332 -2.37 0.70 41.05
CA ILE A 332 -3.54 0.75 41.96
C ILE A 332 -4.16 2.15 41.98
N GLY A 333 -3.35 3.19 42.10
CA GLY A 333 -3.80 4.58 42.08
C GLY A 333 -4.52 4.94 40.77
N PRO A 334 -3.88 4.76 39.59
CA PRO A 334 -4.52 4.96 38.29
C PRO A 334 -5.83 4.18 38.13
N TRP A 335 -5.88 2.91 38.56
CA TRP A 335 -7.10 2.10 38.52
C TRP A 335 -8.24 2.74 39.31
N LYS A 336 -7.99 3.09 40.58
CA LYS A 336 -9.01 3.69 41.46
C LYS A 336 -9.48 5.06 40.95
N LEU A 337 -8.55 5.89 40.47
CA LEU A 337 -8.86 7.20 39.92
C LEU A 337 -9.72 7.09 38.66
N SER A 338 -9.37 6.20 37.73
CA SER A 338 -10.17 5.92 36.54
C SER A 338 -11.59 5.44 36.89
N CYS A 339 -11.73 4.50 37.84
CA CYS A 339 -13.05 4.02 38.26
C CYS A 339 -13.91 5.12 38.88
N GLU A 340 -13.32 6.03 39.66
CA GLU A 340 -14.02 7.16 40.27
C GLU A 340 -14.51 8.16 39.24
N VAL A 341 -13.65 8.61 38.31
CA VAL A 341 -14.03 9.52 37.23
C VAL A 341 -15.10 8.88 36.33
N ALA A 342 -14.95 7.61 35.96
CA ALA A 342 -15.95 6.91 35.17
C ALA A 342 -17.31 6.86 35.89
N ARG A 343 -17.34 6.58 37.20
CA ARG A 343 -18.58 6.54 37.97
C ARG A 343 -19.28 7.90 37.99
N ARG A 344 -18.54 9.01 38.13
CA ARG A 344 -19.11 10.37 38.10
C ARG A 344 -19.69 10.71 36.72
N LEU A 345 -18.97 10.37 35.65
CA LEU A 345 -19.44 10.54 34.26
C LEU A 345 -20.69 9.71 33.96
N ILE A 346 -20.73 8.45 34.39
CA ILE A 346 -21.89 7.57 34.22
C ILE A 346 -23.09 8.11 35.00
N ALA A 347 -22.90 8.54 36.25
CA ALA A 347 -23.98 9.13 37.05
C ALA A 347 -24.52 10.43 36.44
N ALA A 348 -23.68 11.18 35.72
CA ALA A 348 -24.04 12.41 35.02
C ALA A 348 -24.55 12.18 33.59
N GLU A 349 -24.56 10.93 33.09
CA GLU A 349 -24.88 10.56 31.71
C GLU A 349 -24.07 11.35 30.65
N LYS A 350 -22.79 11.63 30.94
CA LYS A 350 -21.89 12.37 30.05
C LYS A 350 -20.79 11.49 29.43
N PRO A 351 -20.40 11.75 28.18
CA PRO A 351 -19.26 11.07 27.57
C PRO A 351 -17.96 11.50 28.24
N GLY A 352 -16.90 10.70 28.10
CA GLY A 352 -15.59 11.04 28.66
C GLY A 352 -14.42 10.41 27.92
N ARG A 353 -13.22 10.86 28.25
CA ARG A 353 -11.96 10.39 27.66
C ARG A 353 -10.95 10.08 28.75
N MET A 354 -10.22 8.99 28.60
CA MET A 354 -9.12 8.62 29.50
C MET A 354 -7.89 8.26 28.71
N VAL A 355 -6.73 8.76 29.15
CA VAL A 355 -5.43 8.49 28.55
C VAL A 355 -4.49 7.95 29.62
N ASN A 356 -4.09 6.68 29.49
CA ASN A 356 -3.15 6.03 30.39
C ASN A 356 -1.73 6.05 29.82
N ILE A 357 -0.75 6.48 30.61
CA ILE A 357 0.66 6.46 30.18
C ILE A 357 1.33 5.14 30.61
N SER A 358 1.58 4.28 29.61
CA SER A 358 2.28 3.00 29.75
C SER A 358 3.80 3.14 29.46
N SER A 359 4.42 2.18 28.78
CA SER A 359 5.80 2.20 28.30
C SER A 359 6.01 1.13 27.23
N VAL A 360 6.96 1.33 26.30
CA VAL A 360 7.44 0.25 25.41
C VAL A 360 7.93 -0.98 26.19
N GLY A 361 8.39 -0.78 27.43
CA GLY A 361 8.75 -1.86 28.36
C GLY A 361 7.59 -2.80 28.71
N ALA A 362 6.34 -2.44 28.40
CA ALA A 362 5.17 -3.29 28.54
C ALA A 362 5.10 -4.42 27.48
N PHE A 363 5.77 -4.25 26.34
CA PHE A 363 5.72 -5.19 25.21
C PHE A 363 7.02 -5.98 25.05
N ASN A 364 8.14 -5.45 25.52
CA ASN A 364 9.43 -6.11 25.42
C ASN A 364 10.30 -5.81 26.66
N TYR A 365 10.83 -6.86 27.29
CA TYR A 365 11.74 -6.78 28.43
C TYR A 365 13.01 -7.61 28.16
N SER A 366 14.17 -6.96 28.18
CA SER A 366 15.47 -7.54 27.82
C SER A 366 16.36 -7.87 29.04
N GLY A 367 15.81 -7.91 30.26
CA GLY A 367 16.55 -8.32 31.46
C GLY A 367 17.32 -7.19 32.20
N GLY A 368 17.10 -5.93 31.83
CA GLY A 368 17.85 -4.75 32.32
C GLY A 368 17.52 -4.22 33.72
N GLY A 369 16.91 -5.01 34.62
CA GLY A 369 16.62 -4.56 35.99
C GLY A 369 15.41 -3.61 36.14
N ALA A 370 14.45 -3.68 35.23
CA ALA A 370 13.16 -2.96 35.33
C ALA A 370 11.93 -3.90 35.26
N ALA A 371 12.03 -5.09 35.87
CA ALA A 371 11.06 -6.17 35.68
C ALA A 371 9.67 -5.80 36.24
N LEU A 372 9.60 -5.22 37.44
CA LEU A 372 8.34 -4.86 38.07
C LEU A 372 7.72 -3.62 37.41
N TYR A 373 8.54 -2.67 36.96
CA TYR A 373 8.07 -1.56 36.12
C TYR A 373 7.43 -2.08 34.82
N SER A 374 8.12 -2.96 34.09
CA SER A 374 7.56 -3.59 32.88
C SER A 374 6.24 -4.30 33.16
N VAL A 375 6.16 -5.10 34.25
CA VAL A 375 4.93 -5.80 34.65
C VAL A 375 3.78 -4.83 34.95
N THR A 376 4.02 -3.77 35.74
CA THR A 376 2.98 -2.78 36.04
C THR A 376 2.54 -2.00 34.81
N LYS A 377 3.45 -1.70 33.87
CA LYS A 377 3.11 -1.05 32.59
C LYS A 377 2.34 -1.99 31.64
N SER A 378 2.65 -3.28 31.60
CA SER A 378 1.81 -4.29 30.91
C SER A 378 0.42 -4.39 31.54
N ALA A 379 0.32 -4.30 32.87
CA ALA A 379 -0.96 -4.26 33.56
C ALA A 379 -1.79 -3.02 33.19
N ILE A 380 -1.16 -1.85 33.00
CA ILE A 380 -1.82 -0.64 32.50
C ILE A 380 -2.33 -0.79 31.05
N VAL A 381 -1.59 -1.49 30.18
CA VAL A 381 -2.08 -1.82 28.81
C VAL A 381 -3.32 -2.70 28.92
N ARG A 382 -3.26 -3.75 29.73
CA ARG A 382 -4.41 -4.67 29.92
C ARG A 382 -5.60 -3.96 30.56
N MET A 383 -5.38 -3.11 31.55
CA MET A 383 -6.40 -2.27 32.17
C MET A 383 -7.10 -1.42 31.12
N THR A 384 -6.34 -0.73 30.26
CA THR A 384 -6.89 0.08 29.16
C THR A 384 -7.79 -0.74 28.24
N GLU A 385 -7.34 -1.91 27.80
CA GLU A 385 -8.13 -2.81 26.94
C GLU A 385 -9.47 -3.21 27.59
N CYS A 386 -9.41 -3.64 28.86
CA CYS A 386 -10.60 -4.07 29.59
C CYS A 386 -11.60 -2.91 29.80
N LEU A 387 -11.11 -1.75 30.25
CA LEU A 387 -11.96 -0.60 30.55
C LEU A 387 -12.53 0.06 29.28
N ALA A 388 -11.78 0.07 28.17
CA ALA A 388 -12.27 0.56 26.88
C ALA A 388 -13.49 -0.25 26.41
N VAL A 389 -13.45 -1.57 26.55
CA VAL A 389 -14.58 -2.44 26.18
C VAL A 389 -15.75 -2.25 27.16
N GLU A 390 -15.46 -2.25 28.47
CA GLU A 390 -16.51 -2.19 29.50
C GLU A 390 -17.30 -0.87 29.48
N TRP A 391 -16.62 0.26 29.23
CA TRP A 391 -17.21 1.59 29.33
C TRP A 391 -17.59 2.23 27.99
N ALA A 392 -17.30 1.57 26.85
CA ALA A 392 -17.72 2.03 25.52
C ALA A 392 -19.22 2.33 25.43
N ARG A 393 -20.06 1.51 26.05
CA ARG A 393 -21.53 1.69 26.09
C ARG A 393 -22.00 2.97 26.78
N TYR A 394 -21.13 3.60 27.59
CA TYR A 394 -21.40 4.87 28.27
C TYR A 394 -20.74 6.06 27.55
N ASN A 395 -20.24 5.87 26.33
CA ASN A 395 -19.47 6.87 25.56
C ASN A 395 -18.21 7.36 26.28
N ILE A 396 -17.56 6.48 27.06
CA ILE A 396 -16.26 6.75 27.71
C ILE A 396 -15.18 6.03 26.91
N ASN A 397 -14.26 6.79 26.33
CA ASN A 397 -13.20 6.25 25.47
C ASN A 397 -11.88 6.19 26.25
N VAL A 398 -11.29 4.99 26.39
CA VAL A 398 -10.08 4.75 27.18
C VAL A 398 -8.94 4.33 26.25
N ASN A 399 -7.84 5.07 26.26
CA ASN A 399 -6.68 4.84 25.40
C ASN A 399 -5.39 4.82 26.22
N ALA A 400 -4.32 4.25 25.66
CA ALA A 400 -3.00 4.25 26.27
C ALA A 400 -1.92 4.71 25.30
N ILE A 401 -0.91 5.39 25.84
CA ILE A 401 0.30 5.79 25.11
C ILE A 401 1.48 5.06 25.76
N ALA A 402 2.30 4.37 24.96
CA ALA A 402 3.44 3.61 25.44
C ALA A 402 4.76 4.25 24.97
N PRO A 403 5.28 5.27 25.69
CA PRO A 403 6.48 5.98 25.27
C PRO A 403 7.76 5.13 25.39
N GLY A 404 8.73 5.46 24.53
CA GLY A 404 10.12 4.99 24.61
C GLY A 404 10.93 5.72 25.68
N ALA A 405 12.21 5.36 25.84
CA ALA A 405 13.09 5.98 26.83
C ALA A 405 13.57 7.37 26.37
N PHE A 406 13.27 8.40 27.17
CA PHE A 406 13.72 9.77 26.96
C PHE A 406 14.30 10.39 28.23
N ALA A 407 15.14 11.42 28.08
CA ALA A 407 15.79 12.15 29.15
C ALA A 407 14.74 12.81 30.05
N SER A 408 14.80 12.53 31.34
CA SER A 408 13.89 13.05 32.37
C SER A 408 14.50 12.83 33.75
N GLU A 409 14.10 13.63 34.76
CA GLU A 409 14.54 13.46 36.15
C GLU A 409 14.37 12.01 36.67
N MET A 410 13.31 11.32 36.19
CA MET A 410 13.04 9.92 36.51
C MET A 410 14.10 8.97 35.93
N MET A 411 14.55 9.26 34.70
CA MET A 411 15.59 8.51 34.00
C MET A 411 16.96 8.78 34.59
N ASP A 412 17.25 10.01 35.02
CA ASP A 412 18.54 10.39 35.62
C ASP A 412 18.80 9.57 36.89
N GLY A 413 17.82 9.52 37.80
CA GLY A 413 17.93 8.69 39.00
C GLY A 413 18.01 7.18 38.69
N MET A 414 17.42 6.72 37.57
CA MET A 414 17.54 5.33 37.13
C MET A 414 18.95 5.03 36.60
N LEU A 415 19.50 5.88 35.74
CA LEU A 415 20.84 5.77 35.15
C LEU A 415 21.93 5.80 36.23
N GLU A 416 21.79 6.64 37.26
CA GLU A 416 22.71 6.66 38.42
C GLU A 416 22.80 5.29 39.11
N ARG A 417 21.71 4.53 39.14
CA ARG A 417 21.63 3.24 39.85
C ARG A 417 22.01 2.03 39.01
N ILE A 418 21.67 2.02 37.72
CA ILE A 418 21.83 0.83 36.84
C ILE A 418 22.89 1.00 35.76
N GLY A 419 23.46 2.21 35.60
CA GLY A 419 24.42 2.55 34.57
C GLY A 419 23.77 2.89 33.22
N ASP A 420 24.61 3.16 32.22
CA ASP A 420 24.19 3.55 30.88
C ASP A 420 23.48 2.40 30.12
N ILE A 421 22.16 2.53 30.00
CA ILE A 421 21.29 1.58 29.27
C ILE A 421 21.25 1.85 27.76
N THR A 422 21.77 2.99 27.28
CA THR A 422 21.64 3.39 25.88
C THR A 422 22.48 2.53 24.95
N LYS A 423 23.49 1.82 25.47
CA LYS A 423 24.35 0.88 24.70
C LYS A 423 23.57 -0.17 23.92
N HIS A 424 22.37 -0.52 24.39
CA HIS A 424 21.49 -1.50 23.76
C HIS A 424 20.44 -0.87 22.83
N PHE A 425 20.40 0.47 22.72
CA PHE A 425 19.51 1.17 21.81
C PHE A 425 20.15 1.29 20.42
N PRO A 426 19.39 1.15 19.32
CA PRO A 426 19.92 1.22 17.96
C PRO A 426 20.71 2.51 17.67
N ARG A 427 20.33 3.63 18.28
CA ARG A 427 20.99 4.93 18.13
C ARG A 427 21.92 5.32 19.28
N LYS A 428 22.11 4.44 20.26
CA LYS A 428 22.99 4.64 21.42
C LYS A 428 22.80 5.98 22.15
N ARG A 429 21.56 6.48 22.20
CA ARG A 429 21.18 7.72 22.87
C ARG A 429 19.78 7.62 23.46
N LEU A 430 19.54 8.35 24.55
CA LEU A 430 18.17 8.62 25.01
C LEU A 430 17.50 9.62 24.08
N GLY A 431 16.18 9.49 23.90
CA GLY A 431 15.41 10.55 23.27
C GLY A 431 15.45 11.80 24.14
N ASP A 432 15.58 12.97 23.55
CA ASP A 432 15.45 14.23 24.27
C ASP A 432 14.05 14.79 23.95
N PRO A 433 13.20 15.06 24.95
CA PRO A 433 11.88 15.65 24.73
C PRO A 433 11.92 16.93 23.90
N ALA A 434 12.97 17.75 24.03
CA ALA A 434 13.16 18.97 23.24
C ALA A 434 13.37 18.69 21.74
N GLN A 435 13.69 17.44 21.36
CA GLN A 435 13.89 17.02 19.97
C GLN A 435 12.63 16.43 19.32
N MET A 436 11.49 16.37 20.03
CA MET A 436 10.25 15.74 19.55
C MET A 436 9.29 16.69 18.79
N ASP A 437 9.69 17.93 18.51
CA ASP A 437 8.78 19.02 18.15
C ASP A 437 8.27 19.03 16.69
N SER A 438 8.61 18.03 15.87
CA SER A 438 8.28 18.02 14.43
C SER A 438 6.83 17.62 14.08
N LEU A 439 5.91 17.52 15.05
CA LEU A 439 4.53 17.06 14.83
C LEU A 439 3.42 18.01 15.33
N ARG A 440 3.74 19.25 15.70
CA ARG A 440 2.73 20.24 16.13
C ARG A 440 2.54 21.37 15.12
N LYS A 441 1.75 21.10 14.07
CA LYS A 441 0.92 22.08 13.32
C LYS A 441 0.25 21.34 12.16
N LYS A 442 -1.01 20.91 12.35
CA LYS A 442 -2.02 20.73 11.28
C LYS A 442 -3.40 20.48 11.88
N GLU A 443 -4.09 21.60 12.08
CA GLU A 443 -5.52 21.90 11.91
C GLU A 443 -6.52 20.71 11.90
N ALA A 444 -7.46 20.79 12.84
CA ALA A 444 -8.75 20.11 12.81
C ALA A 444 -9.61 20.67 11.66
N PHE A 445 -10.16 19.80 10.80
CA PHE A 445 -11.10 20.21 9.76
C PHE A 445 -12.54 20.17 10.27
N MET A 446 -13.17 21.35 10.37
CA MET A 446 -14.62 21.52 10.43
C MET A 446 -15.18 21.48 8.99
N ILE A 447 -16.09 20.54 8.71
CA ILE A 447 -16.76 20.38 7.42
C ILE A 447 -18.01 21.28 7.41
N SER A 448 -18.17 22.14 6.40
CA SER A 448 -19.38 22.95 6.23
C SER A 448 -20.62 22.08 5.95
N GLU A 449 -21.75 22.47 6.55
CA GLU A 449 -22.97 21.64 6.69
C GLU A 449 -23.77 21.43 5.38
N GLN A 450 -23.51 22.17 4.30
CA GLN A 450 -24.48 22.31 3.21
C GLN A 450 -24.71 21.07 2.32
N ASN A 451 -23.80 20.08 2.31
CA ASN A 451 -23.98 18.82 1.57
C ASN A 451 -23.84 17.57 2.44
N GLN A 452 -23.71 17.74 3.77
CA GLN A 452 -23.69 16.58 4.67
C GLN A 452 -25.02 15.84 4.65
N SER A 453 -26.14 16.55 4.49
CA SER A 453 -27.47 15.94 4.37
C SER A 453 -27.57 15.04 3.14
N PHE A 454 -27.26 15.53 1.93
CA PHE A 454 -27.30 14.70 0.71
C PHE A 454 -26.32 13.53 0.75
N ARG A 455 -25.10 13.74 1.27
CA ARG A 455 -24.13 12.65 1.45
C ARG A 455 -24.62 11.61 2.46
N ALA A 456 -25.22 12.05 3.57
CA ALA A 456 -25.81 11.15 4.56
C ALA A 456 -27.02 10.40 4.00
N ASP A 457 -27.86 11.06 3.19
CA ASP A 457 -29.02 10.45 2.53
C ASP A 457 -28.59 9.40 1.50
N VAL A 458 -27.58 9.70 0.68
CA VAL A 458 -27.00 8.75 -0.29
C VAL A 458 -26.36 7.57 0.44
N LYS A 459 -25.54 7.83 1.46
CA LYS A 459 -24.91 6.80 2.28
C LYS A 459 -25.95 5.88 2.90
N LYS A 460 -26.96 6.44 3.56
CA LYS A 460 -28.06 5.69 4.18
C LYS A 460 -28.85 4.88 3.14
N TRP A 461 -29.14 5.48 1.97
CA TRP A 461 -29.85 4.77 0.92
C TRP A 461 -29.04 3.57 0.41
N ILE A 462 -27.73 3.72 0.21
CA ILE A 462 -26.85 2.61 -0.19
C ILE A 462 -26.81 1.53 0.90
N GLU A 463 -26.69 1.90 2.18
CA GLU A 463 -26.74 0.96 3.31
C GLU A 463 -28.06 0.17 3.34
N ASP A 464 -29.20 0.83 3.08
CA ASP A 464 -30.52 0.22 3.10
C ASP A 464 -30.82 -0.65 1.85
N ASN A 465 -30.15 -0.39 0.72
CA ASN A 465 -30.54 -0.91 -0.59
C ASN A 465 -29.45 -1.66 -1.37
N PHE A 466 -28.19 -1.64 -0.95
CA PHE A 466 -27.14 -2.43 -1.62
C PHE A 466 -27.19 -3.89 -1.16
N PRO A 467 -27.33 -4.88 -2.06
CA PRO A 467 -27.25 -6.28 -1.68
C PRO A 467 -25.83 -6.62 -1.21
N SER A 468 -25.69 -7.00 0.06
CA SER A 468 -24.40 -7.29 0.68
C SER A 468 -23.63 -8.45 0.02
N THR A 469 -24.33 -9.32 -0.71
CA THR A 469 -23.76 -10.40 -1.53
C THR A 469 -22.87 -9.89 -2.67
N LEU A 470 -23.06 -8.65 -3.12
CA LEU A 470 -22.32 -8.04 -4.23
C LEU A 470 -21.09 -7.23 -3.77
N ALA A 471 -20.84 -7.12 -2.46
CA ALA A 471 -19.76 -6.30 -1.93
C ALA A 471 -18.38 -6.85 -2.33
N GLY A 472 -17.57 -6.03 -3.01
CA GLY A 472 -16.21 -6.40 -3.41
C GLY A 472 -16.08 -7.19 -4.73
N GLU A 473 -17.19 -7.44 -5.43
CA GLU A 473 -17.15 -8.04 -6.77
C GLU A 473 -16.61 -7.06 -7.83
N ASN A 474 -16.04 -7.60 -8.92
CA ASN A 474 -15.44 -6.80 -9.98
C ASN A 474 -16.48 -6.41 -11.05
N PRO A 475 -16.78 -5.10 -11.24
CA PRO A 475 -17.76 -4.64 -12.22
C PRO A 475 -17.42 -5.03 -13.67
N ALA A 476 -16.13 -5.18 -14.00
CA ALA A 476 -15.67 -5.52 -15.34
C ALA A 476 -16.02 -6.97 -15.75
N VAL A 477 -16.21 -7.87 -14.78
CA VAL A 477 -16.61 -9.27 -15.03
C VAL A 477 -18.11 -9.35 -15.38
N VAL A 478 -18.90 -8.45 -14.80
CA VAL A 478 -20.37 -8.37 -14.97
C VAL A 478 -20.76 -8.00 -16.40
N GLY A 479 -19.97 -7.17 -17.09
CA GLY A 479 -20.28 -6.68 -18.45
C GLY A 479 -20.02 -7.65 -19.61
N TYR A 480 -19.28 -8.73 -19.38
CA TYR A 480 -19.01 -9.77 -20.39
C TYR A 480 -19.71 -11.11 -20.06
N ALA A 481 -20.38 -11.20 -18.90
CA ALA A 481 -21.08 -12.38 -18.44
C ALA A 481 -22.59 -12.22 -18.67
N ALA A 482 -23.10 -12.82 -19.74
CA ALA A 482 -24.54 -12.99 -19.94
C ALA A 482 -25.07 -14.07 -18.97
N ASP A 483 -25.54 -13.61 -17.80
CA ASP A 483 -26.67 -14.11 -16.99
C ASP A 483 -26.54 -13.49 -15.57
N LEU A 484 -27.03 -12.26 -15.39
CA LEU A 484 -27.23 -11.72 -14.04
C LEU A 484 -28.32 -12.57 -13.36
N LYS A 485 -28.02 -13.25 -12.26
CA LYS A 485 -29.05 -13.93 -11.46
C LYS A 485 -29.17 -13.30 -10.08
N ASN A 486 -30.42 -12.95 -9.76
CA ASN A 486 -30.96 -12.46 -8.49
C ASN A 486 -30.44 -11.07 -8.04
N ASP A 487 -29.32 -10.97 -7.34
CA ASP A 487 -28.97 -9.75 -6.61
C ASP A 487 -28.39 -8.65 -7.51
N HIS A 488 -27.66 -9.01 -8.57
CA HIS A 488 -27.17 -8.05 -9.57
C HIS A 488 -28.33 -7.32 -10.27
N ASP A 489 -29.39 -8.05 -10.64
CA ASP A 489 -30.57 -7.47 -11.27
C ASP A 489 -31.35 -6.58 -10.30
N LEU A 490 -31.49 -7.02 -9.05
CA LEU A 490 -32.11 -6.23 -8.00
C LEU A 490 -31.34 -4.92 -7.77
N TRP A 491 -30.01 -4.98 -7.73
CA TRP A 491 -29.18 -3.80 -7.54
C TRP A 491 -29.22 -2.84 -8.72
N ARG A 492 -29.11 -3.38 -9.95
CA ARG A 492 -29.32 -2.62 -11.19
C ARG A 492 -30.68 -1.91 -11.15
N GLN A 493 -31.75 -2.61 -10.79
CA GLN A 493 -33.09 -2.04 -10.72
C GLN A 493 -33.19 -0.90 -9.68
N ARG A 494 -32.63 -1.08 -8.48
CA ARG A 494 -32.62 -0.06 -7.42
C ARG A 494 -31.89 1.22 -7.83
N LEU A 495 -30.75 1.08 -8.51
CA LEU A 495 -30.01 2.22 -9.07
C LEU A 495 -30.79 2.89 -10.21
N ALA A 496 -31.38 2.09 -11.11
CA ALA A 496 -32.21 2.57 -12.21
C ALA A 496 -33.42 3.37 -11.72
N ASP A 497 -34.07 2.93 -10.65
CA ASP A 497 -35.27 3.58 -10.09
C ASP A 497 -34.95 4.93 -9.41
N ASN A 498 -33.69 5.15 -9.00
CA ASN A 498 -33.21 6.46 -8.55
C ASN A 498 -32.62 7.32 -9.70
N GLY A 499 -32.60 6.80 -10.93
CA GLY A 499 -31.96 7.45 -12.07
C GLY A 499 -30.44 7.48 -11.99
N TRP A 500 -29.83 6.65 -11.13
CA TRP A 500 -28.38 6.65 -10.88
C TRP A 500 -27.57 5.89 -11.93
N GLY A 501 -28.21 5.22 -12.89
CA GLY A 501 -27.53 4.67 -14.06
C GLY A 501 -26.96 5.74 -14.99
N ALA A 502 -27.61 6.90 -15.06
CA ALA A 502 -27.12 8.11 -15.73
C ALA A 502 -27.51 9.36 -14.91
N PRO A 503 -26.83 9.64 -13.77
CA PRO A 503 -27.28 10.63 -12.78
C PRO A 503 -27.49 12.03 -13.34
N THR A 504 -26.69 12.42 -14.33
CA THR A 504 -26.70 13.76 -14.95
C THR A 504 -27.69 13.93 -16.10
N TRP A 505 -28.31 12.85 -16.59
CA TRP A 505 -29.30 12.95 -17.67
C TRP A 505 -30.63 13.52 -17.16
N PRO A 506 -31.43 14.17 -18.01
CA PRO A 506 -32.76 14.67 -17.64
C PRO A 506 -33.66 13.55 -17.11
N LYS A 507 -34.50 13.88 -16.12
CA LYS A 507 -35.42 12.92 -15.49
C LYS A 507 -36.40 12.27 -16.46
N GLU A 508 -36.87 13.04 -17.46
CA GLU A 508 -37.80 12.54 -18.48
C GLU A 508 -37.21 11.47 -19.40
N TYR A 509 -35.88 11.29 -19.39
CA TYR A 509 -35.16 10.28 -20.17
C TYR A 509 -34.47 9.22 -19.29
N GLY A 510 -34.89 9.08 -18.02
CA GLY A 510 -34.45 8.00 -17.13
C GLY A 510 -33.25 8.33 -16.23
N GLY A 511 -32.71 9.55 -16.29
CA GLY A 511 -31.66 10.02 -15.37
C GLY A 511 -32.20 10.64 -14.08
N ALA A 512 -31.31 11.10 -13.20
CA ALA A 512 -31.69 11.75 -11.95
C ALA A 512 -31.79 13.29 -12.04
N GLY A 513 -31.32 13.89 -13.14
CA GLY A 513 -31.25 15.35 -13.32
C GLY A 513 -30.31 16.05 -12.32
N LEU A 514 -29.29 15.35 -11.84
CA LEU A 514 -28.35 15.83 -10.85
C LEU A 514 -27.16 16.56 -11.50
N GLY A 515 -26.48 17.40 -10.73
CA GLY A 515 -25.22 18.02 -11.16
C GLY A 515 -24.03 17.05 -11.05
N GLN A 516 -22.91 17.43 -11.68
CA GLN A 516 -21.66 16.65 -11.62
C GLN A 516 -21.09 16.50 -10.19
N ARG A 517 -21.44 17.41 -9.27
CA ARG A 517 -20.98 17.34 -7.87
C ARG A 517 -21.75 16.26 -7.11
N GLU A 518 -23.05 16.15 -7.31
CA GLU A 518 -23.91 15.14 -6.71
C GLU A 518 -23.61 13.75 -7.28
N GLU A 519 -23.39 13.61 -8.60
CA GLU A 519 -22.90 12.38 -9.24
C GLU A 519 -21.59 11.89 -8.60
N ARG A 520 -20.67 12.83 -8.30
CA ARG A 520 -19.42 12.51 -7.61
C ARG A 520 -19.66 12.04 -6.17
N ILE A 521 -20.59 12.64 -5.44
CA ILE A 521 -20.96 12.19 -4.09
C ILE A 521 -21.52 10.76 -4.15
N ILE A 522 -22.40 10.46 -5.10
CA ILE A 522 -22.92 9.09 -5.31
C ILE A 522 -21.78 8.11 -5.60
N THR A 523 -20.86 8.47 -6.49
CA THR A 523 -19.71 7.61 -6.83
C THR A 523 -18.77 7.38 -5.64
N ASP A 524 -18.49 8.44 -4.86
CA ASP A 524 -17.64 8.36 -3.67
C ASP A 524 -18.30 7.49 -2.59
N GLU A 525 -19.59 7.65 -2.32
CA GLU A 525 -20.30 6.85 -1.31
C GLU A 525 -20.51 5.39 -1.73
N LEU A 526 -20.77 5.13 -3.03
CA LEU A 526 -20.75 3.76 -3.56
C LEU A 526 -19.39 3.12 -3.31
N SER A 527 -18.30 3.83 -3.62
CA SER A 527 -16.93 3.34 -3.39
C SER A 527 -16.63 3.11 -1.90
N ASN A 528 -17.08 4.01 -1.02
CA ASN A 528 -16.91 3.88 0.43
C ASN A 528 -17.67 2.67 0.99
N ALA A 529 -18.82 2.34 0.41
CA ALA A 529 -19.62 1.18 0.77
C ALA A 529 -19.17 -0.13 0.10
N ASN A 530 -18.07 -0.13 -0.66
CA ASN A 530 -17.66 -1.23 -1.55
C ASN A 530 -18.78 -1.67 -2.53
N ALA A 531 -19.68 -0.74 -2.86
CA ALA A 531 -20.72 -0.89 -3.87
C ALA A 531 -20.24 -0.32 -5.21
N PHE A 532 -20.95 -0.66 -6.28
CA PHE A 532 -20.62 -0.23 -7.64
C PHE A 532 -21.87 0.06 -8.46
N ASN A 533 -21.73 0.79 -9.55
CA ASN A 533 -22.81 0.96 -10.52
C ASN A 533 -22.56 0.05 -11.73
N PRO A 534 -23.34 -1.03 -11.94
CA PRO A 534 -23.14 -1.95 -13.05
C PRO A 534 -23.66 -1.42 -14.39
N ILE A 535 -24.56 -0.43 -14.38
CA ILE A 535 -25.32 0.02 -15.56
C ILE A 535 -24.40 0.52 -16.69
N PRO A 536 -23.36 1.36 -16.45
CA PRO A 536 -22.45 1.78 -17.51
C PRO A 536 -21.68 0.63 -18.17
N THR A 537 -21.40 -0.45 -17.43
CA THR A 537 -20.70 -1.61 -17.97
C THR A 537 -21.65 -2.53 -18.75
N ILE A 538 -22.87 -2.76 -18.25
CA ILE A 538 -23.90 -3.53 -18.95
C ILE A 538 -24.30 -2.85 -20.27
N ALA A 539 -24.52 -1.54 -20.23
CA ALA A 539 -24.92 -0.80 -21.42
C ALA A 539 -23.81 -0.65 -22.48
N LEU A 540 -22.57 -1.09 -22.18
CA LEU A 540 -21.37 -0.88 -22.99
C LEU A 540 -21.23 0.58 -23.45
N MET A 541 -21.39 0.84 -24.75
CA MET A 541 -21.26 2.18 -25.33
C MET A 541 -22.53 3.03 -25.16
N GLY A 542 -23.58 2.49 -24.54
CA GLY A 542 -24.88 3.13 -24.37
C GLY A 542 -24.81 4.40 -23.52
N VAL A 543 -24.32 4.31 -22.29
CA VAL A 543 -24.29 5.46 -21.34
C VAL A 543 -23.21 6.48 -21.71
N THR A 544 -22.09 6.02 -22.27
CA THR A 544 -20.89 6.84 -22.47
C THR A 544 -20.81 7.53 -23.82
N MET A 545 -21.43 6.97 -24.87
CA MET A 545 -21.28 7.46 -26.25
C MET A 545 -22.61 7.58 -26.99
N VAL A 546 -23.39 6.49 -27.08
CA VAL A 546 -24.59 6.44 -27.92
C VAL A 546 -25.71 7.31 -27.33
N GLY A 547 -26.01 7.17 -26.05
CA GLY A 547 -27.04 7.93 -25.36
C GLY A 547 -26.82 9.45 -25.42
N PRO A 548 -25.63 9.96 -25.10
CA PRO A 548 -25.32 11.39 -25.26
C PRO A 548 -25.44 11.87 -26.72
N THR A 549 -25.16 11.02 -27.69
CA THR A 549 -25.35 11.36 -29.12
C THR A 549 -26.83 11.42 -29.48
N ILE A 550 -27.68 10.53 -28.94
CA ILE A 550 -29.14 10.57 -29.10
C ILE A 550 -29.73 11.80 -28.38
N LEU A 551 -29.19 12.21 -27.23
CA LEU A 551 -29.60 13.46 -26.57
C LEU A 551 -29.37 14.68 -27.47
N ASP A 552 -28.25 14.71 -28.21
CA ASP A 552 -27.85 15.83 -29.06
C ASP A 552 -28.58 15.83 -30.43
N TYR A 553 -28.75 14.66 -31.07
CA TYR A 553 -29.25 14.55 -32.46
C TYR A 553 -30.59 13.82 -32.61
N GLY A 554 -31.06 13.15 -31.55
CA GLY A 554 -32.25 12.33 -31.61
C GLY A 554 -33.53 13.16 -31.70
N THR A 555 -34.52 12.65 -32.43
CA THR A 555 -35.89 13.13 -32.33
C THR A 555 -36.47 12.81 -30.94
N GLU A 556 -37.54 13.48 -30.54
CA GLU A 556 -38.19 13.19 -29.25
C GLU A 556 -38.66 11.73 -29.14
N ASP A 557 -39.10 11.13 -30.25
CA ASP A 557 -39.49 9.72 -30.28
C ASP A 557 -38.26 8.80 -30.10
N GLN A 558 -37.12 9.11 -30.72
CA GLN A 558 -35.86 8.37 -30.55
C GLN A 558 -35.33 8.49 -29.12
N LYS A 559 -35.35 9.69 -28.52
CA LYS A 559 -34.93 9.91 -27.14
C LYS A 559 -35.75 9.07 -26.17
N LYS A 560 -37.08 9.08 -26.31
CA LYS A 560 -37.98 8.28 -25.47
C LYS A 560 -37.81 6.77 -25.70
N LYS A 561 -37.60 6.33 -26.94
CA LYS A 561 -37.41 4.92 -27.30
C LYS A 561 -36.11 4.34 -26.72
N HIS A 562 -35.01 5.09 -26.76
CA HIS A 562 -33.68 4.54 -26.49
C HIS A 562 -33.04 4.95 -25.16
N LEU A 563 -33.22 6.20 -24.70
CA LEU A 563 -32.46 6.70 -23.53
C LEU A 563 -32.90 6.05 -22.23
N VAL A 564 -34.20 5.81 -22.04
CA VAL A 564 -34.74 5.21 -20.82
C VAL A 564 -34.22 3.78 -20.62
N PRO A 565 -34.30 2.86 -21.61
CA PRO A 565 -33.70 1.53 -21.47
C PRO A 565 -32.18 1.56 -21.23
N ILE A 566 -31.46 2.50 -21.87
CA ILE A 566 -30.00 2.66 -21.67
C ILE A 566 -29.69 3.08 -20.23
N ALA A 567 -30.35 4.12 -19.71
CA ALA A 567 -30.11 4.64 -18.36
C ALA A 567 -30.47 3.63 -17.25
N ARG A 568 -31.28 2.63 -17.59
CA ARG A 568 -31.66 1.54 -16.69
C ARG A 568 -30.80 0.28 -16.84
N GLY A 569 -29.91 0.22 -17.85
CA GLY A 569 -29.09 -0.95 -18.16
C GLY A 569 -29.91 -2.14 -18.65
N GLU A 570 -31.01 -1.89 -19.37
CA GLU A 570 -31.91 -2.94 -19.90
C GLU A 570 -31.54 -3.37 -21.32
N VAL A 571 -30.69 -2.59 -22.00
CA VAL A 571 -30.23 -2.86 -23.36
C VAL A 571 -28.73 -2.61 -23.49
N THR A 572 -28.07 -3.43 -24.29
CA THR A 572 -26.64 -3.38 -24.56
C THR A 572 -26.37 -2.81 -25.95
N TRP A 573 -25.39 -1.90 -26.07
CA TRP A 573 -25.11 -1.19 -27.33
C TRP A 573 -23.69 -1.44 -27.85
N CYS A 574 -23.58 -1.77 -29.14
CA CYS A 574 -22.32 -1.74 -29.88
C CYS A 574 -22.29 -0.66 -30.98
N LEU A 575 -21.11 -0.45 -31.57
CA LEU A 575 -20.89 0.54 -32.62
C LEU A 575 -20.21 -0.06 -33.84
N GLY A 576 -20.88 0.04 -34.99
CA GLY A 576 -20.40 -0.41 -36.30
C GLY A 576 -19.75 0.71 -37.09
N LEU A 577 -18.51 1.08 -36.74
CA LEU A 577 -17.76 2.13 -37.43
C LEU A 577 -16.83 1.55 -38.51
N SER A 578 -15.75 0.89 -38.07
CA SER A 578 -14.65 0.42 -38.91
C SER A 578 -15.02 -0.78 -39.79
N GLU A 579 -14.41 -0.86 -40.96
CA GLU A 579 -14.54 -1.97 -41.92
C GLU A 579 -13.15 -2.55 -42.23
N PRO A 580 -13.05 -3.79 -42.71
CA PRO A 580 -11.76 -4.40 -43.09
C PRO A 580 -10.91 -3.52 -44.03
N GLY A 581 -11.55 -2.73 -44.91
CA GLY A 581 -10.88 -1.79 -45.80
C GLY A 581 -10.97 -0.31 -45.40
N ALA A 582 -11.62 0.03 -44.29
CA ALA A 582 -11.87 1.42 -43.88
C ALA A 582 -11.88 1.57 -42.35
N GLY A 583 -10.70 1.82 -41.78
CA GLY A 583 -10.49 2.17 -40.37
C GLY A 583 -10.08 3.64 -40.20
N SER A 584 -8.80 3.95 -40.44
CA SER A 584 -8.24 5.30 -40.31
C SER A 584 -8.83 6.31 -41.30
N ASP A 585 -9.19 5.87 -42.53
CA ASP A 585 -10.02 6.64 -43.47
C ASP A 585 -11.46 6.15 -43.39
N LEU A 586 -12.13 6.41 -42.26
CA LEU A 586 -13.53 6.02 -42.04
C LEU A 586 -14.45 6.55 -43.16
N ALA A 587 -14.13 7.69 -43.77
CA ALA A 587 -14.90 8.25 -44.87
C ALA A 587 -14.87 7.41 -46.16
N ALA A 588 -14.00 6.39 -46.24
CA ALA A 588 -13.93 5.42 -47.34
C ALA A 588 -14.81 4.17 -47.13
N LEU A 589 -15.59 4.11 -46.04
CA LEU A 589 -16.50 3.01 -45.74
C LEU A 589 -17.42 2.69 -46.94
N ARG A 590 -17.70 1.40 -47.12
CA ARG A 590 -18.48 0.84 -48.24
C ARG A 590 -19.77 0.18 -47.80
N THR A 591 -19.95 -0.12 -46.52
CA THR A 591 -21.24 -0.59 -46.00
C THR A 591 -22.30 0.43 -46.42
N ARG A 592 -23.29 -0.02 -47.19
CA ARG A 592 -24.30 0.84 -47.81
C ARG A 592 -25.65 0.62 -47.18
N ALA A 593 -26.46 1.67 -47.14
CA ALA A 593 -27.86 1.63 -46.79
C ALA A 593 -28.66 2.17 -47.97
N VAL A 594 -29.42 1.30 -48.64
CA VAL A 594 -30.22 1.65 -49.82
C VAL A 594 -31.64 1.97 -49.38
N ASP A 595 -32.17 3.10 -49.86
CA ASP A 595 -33.56 3.49 -49.61
C ASP A 595 -34.54 2.49 -50.25
N ASN A 596 -35.45 1.94 -49.46
CA ASN A 596 -36.49 1.01 -49.90
C ASN A 596 -37.90 1.49 -49.51
N GLY A 597 -38.10 2.81 -49.46
CA GLY A 597 -39.39 3.43 -49.15
C GLY A 597 -39.56 3.71 -47.67
N ASP A 598 -40.09 2.75 -46.92
CA ASP A 598 -40.36 2.88 -45.47
C ASP A 598 -39.15 2.55 -44.58
N HIS A 599 -38.15 1.84 -45.13
CA HIS A 599 -36.90 1.47 -44.44
C HIS A 599 -35.67 1.61 -45.34
N TYR A 600 -34.49 1.39 -44.75
CA TYR A 600 -33.22 1.21 -45.43
C TYR A 600 -32.78 -0.26 -45.37
N VAL A 601 -32.20 -0.75 -46.47
CA VAL A 601 -31.58 -2.09 -46.55
C VAL A 601 -30.07 -1.96 -46.52
N LEU A 602 -29.45 -2.56 -45.51
CA LEU A 602 -28.02 -2.46 -45.21
C LEU A 602 -27.25 -3.68 -45.73
N ASN A 603 -26.14 -3.41 -46.42
CA ASN A 603 -25.23 -4.44 -46.91
C ASN A 603 -23.77 -4.03 -46.71
N GLY A 604 -22.98 -4.89 -46.04
CA GLY A 604 -21.56 -4.67 -45.80
C GLY A 604 -21.04 -5.43 -44.58
N SER A 605 -19.85 -5.06 -44.12
CA SER A 605 -19.28 -5.64 -42.91
C SER A 605 -18.51 -4.60 -42.09
N LYS A 606 -18.53 -4.79 -40.78
CA LYS A 606 -17.78 -4.06 -39.78
C LYS A 606 -16.80 -5.00 -39.09
N ILE A 607 -15.74 -4.41 -38.53
CA ILE A 607 -14.70 -5.14 -37.81
C ILE A 607 -14.29 -4.32 -36.58
N TRP A 608 -13.78 -5.01 -35.55
CA TRP A 608 -13.49 -4.45 -34.23
C TRP A 608 -14.74 -4.00 -33.46
N THR A 609 -15.92 -4.54 -33.80
CA THR A 609 -17.17 -4.21 -33.12
C THR A 609 -17.15 -4.81 -31.72
N SER A 610 -16.90 -3.99 -30.71
CA SER A 610 -16.78 -4.44 -29.31
C SER A 610 -18.11 -4.98 -28.79
N GLY A 611 -18.10 -6.20 -28.23
CA GLY A 611 -19.28 -6.80 -27.59
C GLY A 611 -20.46 -7.14 -28.51
N ALA A 612 -20.31 -7.09 -29.84
CA ALA A 612 -21.43 -7.19 -30.77
C ALA A 612 -22.28 -8.47 -30.66
N HIS A 613 -21.67 -9.57 -30.23
CA HIS A 613 -22.32 -10.87 -30.01
C HIS A 613 -23.24 -10.90 -28.77
N HIS A 614 -23.21 -9.84 -27.95
CA HIS A 614 -24.05 -9.66 -26.76
C HIS A 614 -24.89 -8.37 -26.80
N SER A 615 -24.83 -7.59 -27.89
CA SER A 615 -25.54 -6.33 -28.00
C SER A 615 -26.95 -6.50 -28.56
N ASP A 616 -27.90 -5.70 -28.06
CA ASP A 616 -29.27 -5.63 -28.57
C ASP A 616 -29.41 -4.66 -29.73
N TRP A 617 -28.63 -3.56 -29.68
CA TRP A 617 -28.66 -2.48 -30.67
C TRP A 617 -27.26 -2.13 -31.17
N CYS A 618 -27.21 -1.66 -32.41
CA CYS A 618 -26.00 -1.14 -33.03
C CYS A 618 -26.25 0.25 -33.60
N GLY A 619 -25.36 1.19 -33.29
CA GLY A 619 -25.21 2.42 -34.06
C GLY A 619 -24.20 2.19 -35.19
N ALA A 620 -24.65 2.21 -36.44
CA ALA A 620 -23.83 1.92 -37.60
C ALA A 620 -23.67 3.13 -38.52
N VAL A 621 -22.45 3.30 -39.04
CA VAL A 621 -22.16 4.33 -40.04
C VAL A 621 -22.16 3.69 -41.42
N VAL A 622 -23.01 4.21 -42.29
CA VAL A 622 -23.34 3.60 -43.59
C VAL A 622 -23.33 4.64 -44.71
N ARG A 623 -23.10 4.20 -45.94
CA ARG A 623 -23.15 5.02 -47.14
C ARG A 623 -24.55 5.00 -47.73
N THR A 624 -25.20 6.16 -47.76
CA THR A 624 -26.54 6.37 -48.31
C THR A 624 -26.53 7.05 -49.68
N ASP A 625 -25.44 7.76 -50.01
CA ASP A 625 -25.19 8.31 -51.34
C ASP A 625 -23.78 7.92 -51.82
N PRO A 626 -23.66 7.00 -52.80
CA PRO A 626 -22.37 6.56 -53.33
C PRO A 626 -21.70 7.58 -54.26
N ASP A 627 -22.45 8.52 -54.83
CA ASP A 627 -21.97 9.50 -55.80
C ASP A 627 -21.51 10.81 -55.12
N ALA A 628 -21.94 11.04 -53.88
CA ALA A 628 -21.49 12.16 -53.07
C ALA A 628 -20.00 12.08 -52.67
N LYS A 629 -19.36 13.24 -52.55
CA LYS A 629 -17.95 13.36 -52.13
C LYS A 629 -17.75 12.74 -50.75
N LYS A 630 -16.89 11.71 -50.63
CA LYS A 630 -16.47 10.98 -49.41
C LYS A 630 -17.41 11.10 -48.19
N ARG A 631 -17.32 12.21 -47.44
CA ARG A 631 -18.04 12.44 -46.16
C ARG A 631 -19.53 12.81 -46.32
N ASN A 632 -19.92 13.39 -47.46
CA ASN A 632 -21.24 13.99 -47.67
C ASN A 632 -22.30 12.98 -48.17
N GLY A 633 -22.01 11.68 -48.14
CA GLY A 633 -22.92 10.61 -48.54
C GLY A 633 -23.03 9.52 -47.47
N ILE A 634 -22.70 9.86 -46.23
CA ILE A 634 -22.66 8.95 -45.09
C ILE A 634 -23.78 9.33 -44.14
N SER A 635 -24.49 8.33 -43.60
CA SER A 635 -25.53 8.49 -42.60
C SER A 635 -25.24 7.64 -41.37
N PHE A 636 -25.83 8.01 -40.23
CA PHE A 636 -25.77 7.23 -38.99
C PHE A 636 -27.13 6.59 -38.76
N VAL A 637 -27.19 5.27 -38.66
CA VAL A 637 -28.44 4.52 -38.50
C VAL A 637 -28.37 3.66 -37.25
N LEU A 638 -29.49 3.57 -36.54
CA LEU A 638 -29.69 2.65 -35.42
C LEU A 638 -30.36 1.39 -35.97
N LEU A 639 -29.93 0.21 -35.53
CA LEU A 639 -30.59 -1.03 -35.93
C LEU A 639 -30.53 -2.09 -34.82
N PRO A 640 -31.54 -2.96 -34.71
CA PRO A 640 -31.50 -4.10 -33.80
C PRO A 640 -30.48 -5.13 -34.29
N MET A 641 -29.73 -5.72 -33.37
CA MET A 641 -28.75 -6.78 -33.67
C MET A 641 -29.40 -8.16 -33.76
N ASN A 642 -30.53 -8.36 -33.07
CA ASN A 642 -31.33 -9.59 -33.15
C ASN A 642 -32.34 -9.50 -34.30
N GLN A 643 -31.83 -9.53 -35.53
CA GLN A 643 -32.65 -9.60 -36.74
C GLN A 643 -31.99 -10.49 -37.80
N GLU A 644 -32.80 -10.98 -38.73
CA GLU A 644 -32.30 -11.68 -39.92
C GLU A 644 -31.40 -10.73 -40.73
N GLY A 645 -30.27 -11.25 -41.22
CA GLY A 645 -29.31 -10.45 -41.98
C GLY A 645 -28.22 -9.77 -41.15
N VAL A 646 -28.22 -9.87 -39.81
CA VAL A 646 -27.12 -9.41 -38.95
C VAL A 646 -26.37 -10.60 -38.35
N GLU A 647 -25.05 -10.65 -38.48
CA GLU A 647 -24.21 -11.72 -37.91
C GLU A 647 -23.00 -11.14 -37.20
N ALA A 648 -22.78 -11.47 -35.92
CA ALA A 648 -21.60 -11.07 -35.14
C ALA A 648 -20.71 -12.28 -34.84
N ARG A 649 -19.47 -12.28 -35.35
CA ARG A 649 -18.47 -13.35 -35.15
C ARG A 649 -17.36 -12.88 -34.21
N PRO A 650 -17.20 -13.46 -33.01
CA PRO A 650 -16.11 -13.10 -32.10
C PRO A 650 -14.73 -13.37 -32.69
N LEU A 651 -13.80 -12.43 -32.50
CA LEU A 651 -12.39 -12.51 -32.89
C LEU A 651 -11.55 -12.91 -31.68
N LYS A 652 -10.85 -14.04 -31.78
CA LYS A 652 -9.94 -14.52 -30.73
C LYS A 652 -8.62 -13.72 -30.78
N LEU A 653 -8.29 -13.05 -29.69
CA LEU A 653 -7.04 -12.29 -29.54
C LEU A 653 -5.89 -13.21 -29.11
N ILE A 654 -4.66 -12.72 -29.21
CA ILE A 654 -3.44 -13.43 -28.78
C ILE A 654 -3.48 -13.81 -27.29
N SER A 655 -4.19 -13.04 -26.47
CA SER A 655 -4.44 -13.35 -25.05
C SER A 655 -5.48 -14.47 -24.82
N GLY A 656 -6.07 -15.03 -25.88
CA GLY A 656 -7.14 -16.01 -25.81
C GLY A 656 -8.54 -15.43 -25.55
N ALA A 657 -8.66 -14.13 -25.23
CA ALA A 657 -9.93 -13.44 -25.01
C ALA A 657 -10.61 -13.04 -26.35
N SER A 658 -11.94 -12.89 -26.34
CA SER A 658 -12.75 -12.60 -27.55
C SER A 658 -13.68 -11.40 -27.39
N ALA A 659 -13.14 -10.23 -27.04
CA ALA A 659 -13.94 -9.02 -26.76
C ALA A 659 -14.47 -8.29 -28.02
N PHE A 660 -13.94 -8.58 -29.20
CA PHE A 660 -14.29 -7.91 -30.47
C PHE A 660 -14.96 -8.85 -31.45
N CYS A 661 -15.77 -8.32 -32.38
CA CYS A 661 -16.38 -9.09 -33.45
C CYS A 661 -16.09 -8.53 -34.84
N GLU A 662 -16.12 -9.41 -35.84
CA GLU A 662 -16.58 -9.05 -37.18
C GLU A 662 -18.12 -9.03 -37.19
N THR A 663 -18.72 -8.02 -37.80
CA THR A 663 -20.18 -7.89 -37.87
C THR A 663 -20.61 -7.75 -39.32
N PHE A 664 -21.45 -8.66 -39.80
CA PHE A 664 -21.92 -8.68 -41.19
C PHE A 664 -23.36 -8.17 -41.25
N PHE A 665 -23.64 -7.37 -42.28
CA PHE A 665 -24.97 -6.92 -42.65
C PHE A 665 -25.27 -7.46 -44.06
N ASN A 666 -26.23 -8.37 -44.15
CA ASN A 666 -26.68 -9.03 -45.37
C ASN A 666 -28.19 -8.79 -45.48
N ASP A 667 -28.57 -7.73 -46.20
CA ASP A 667 -29.95 -7.24 -46.29
C ASP A 667 -30.60 -6.91 -44.92
N ALA A 668 -29.79 -6.44 -43.96
CA ALA A 668 -30.27 -6.01 -42.64
C ALA A 668 -31.15 -4.75 -42.75
N ILE A 669 -32.14 -4.60 -41.87
CA ILE A 669 -33.13 -3.52 -41.95
C ILE A 669 -32.87 -2.46 -40.88
N ALA A 670 -32.96 -1.19 -41.30
CA ALA A 670 -33.07 -0.05 -40.40
C ALA A 670 -34.28 0.82 -40.82
N GLU A 671 -35.20 1.10 -39.91
CA GLU A 671 -36.37 1.92 -40.20
C GLU A 671 -35.97 3.36 -40.55
N LYS A 672 -36.80 4.08 -41.32
CA LYS A 672 -36.56 5.52 -41.57
C LYS A 672 -36.51 6.33 -40.28
N SER A 673 -37.30 5.91 -39.29
CA SER A 673 -37.33 6.51 -37.95
C SER A 673 -36.08 6.23 -37.11
N ASP A 674 -35.22 5.31 -37.54
CA ASP A 674 -33.95 4.98 -36.88
C ASP A 674 -32.74 5.67 -37.53
N LEU A 675 -32.96 6.57 -38.49
CA LEU A 675 -31.95 7.50 -38.97
C LEU A 675 -31.67 8.56 -37.89
N LEU A 676 -30.44 8.60 -37.39
CA LEU A 676 -30.04 9.57 -36.37
C LEU A 676 -29.39 10.79 -37.04
N GLY A 677 -30.00 11.96 -36.88
CA GLY A 677 -29.62 13.19 -37.58
C GLY A 677 -30.14 13.25 -39.01
N ASP A 678 -29.63 14.21 -39.79
CA ASP A 678 -30.07 14.43 -41.17
C ASP A 678 -29.47 13.40 -42.15
N LEU A 679 -30.24 13.04 -43.17
CA LEU A 679 -29.78 12.16 -44.25
C LEU A 679 -28.50 12.73 -44.89
N ASN A 680 -27.49 11.88 -45.09
CA ASN A 680 -26.18 12.22 -45.63
C ASN A 680 -25.30 13.13 -44.74
N ASP A 681 -25.71 13.45 -43.50
CA ASP A 681 -24.91 14.16 -42.50
C ASP A 681 -24.47 13.28 -41.31
N GLY A 682 -24.36 11.97 -41.53
CA GLY A 682 -23.86 11.03 -40.53
C GLY A 682 -22.43 11.35 -40.05
N TRP A 683 -21.63 12.06 -40.85
CA TRP A 683 -20.30 12.48 -40.44
C TRP A 683 -20.31 13.45 -39.24
N SER A 684 -21.32 14.32 -39.15
CA SER A 684 -21.48 15.24 -38.01
C SER A 684 -21.83 14.48 -36.73
N VAL A 685 -22.73 13.50 -36.83
CA VAL A 685 -23.12 12.60 -35.74
C VAL A 685 -21.91 11.81 -35.23
N VAL A 686 -21.13 11.19 -36.13
CA VAL A 686 -19.92 10.42 -35.76
C VAL A 686 -18.89 11.30 -35.05
N LYS A 687 -18.64 12.52 -35.55
CA LYS A 687 -17.71 13.45 -34.89
C LYS A 687 -18.15 13.72 -33.45
N ARG A 688 -19.44 13.96 -33.22
CA ARG A 688 -19.97 14.23 -31.89
C ARG A 688 -19.88 13.01 -30.99
N LEU A 689 -20.24 11.84 -31.51
CA LEU A 689 -20.13 10.56 -30.80
C LEU A 689 -18.70 10.27 -30.33
N LEU A 690 -17.70 10.51 -31.20
CA LEU A 690 -16.28 10.37 -30.84
C LEU A 690 -15.80 11.45 -29.86
N GLN A 691 -16.46 12.62 -29.78
CA GLN A 691 -16.18 13.60 -28.73
C GLN A 691 -16.67 13.11 -27.37
N HIS A 692 -17.85 12.48 -27.30
CA HIS A 692 -18.37 11.85 -26.09
C HIS A 692 -17.48 10.70 -25.61
N GLU A 693 -16.96 9.87 -26.52
CA GLU A 693 -15.92 8.87 -26.21
C GLU A 693 -14.71 9.48 -25.49
N ARG A 694 -14.18 10.58 -26.04
CA ARG A 694 -13.00 11.26 -25.48
C ARG A 694 -13.32 11.88 -24.12
N GLN A 695 -14.49 12.47 -23.95
CA GLN A 695 -14.92 13.06 -22.69
C GLN A 695 -15.06 12.00 -21.60
N SER A 696 -15.65 10.84 -21.91
CA SER A 696 -15.76 9.72 -20.97
C SER A 696 -14.39 9.13 -20.59
N GLN A 697 -13.43 9.07 -21.52
CA GLN A 697 -12.04 8.64 -21.23
C GLN A 697 -11.29 9.64 -20.32
N ILE A 698 -11.61 10.93 -20.37
CA ILE A 698 -11.01 11.97 -19.52
C ILE A 698 -11.63 11.96 -18.10
N GLY A 699 -12.90 11.57 -17.96
CA GLY A 699 -13.62 11.49 -16.68
C GLY A 699 -13.51 10.15 -15.96
N ALA A 700 -13.17 9.06 -16.66
CA ALA A 700 -13.05 7.73 -16.08
C ALA A 700 -11.83 7.63 -15.15
N ARG A 701 -12.06 7.50 -13.85
CA ARG A 701 -11.10 6.85 -12.95
C ARG A 701 -11.25 5.35 -13.15
N THR A 702 -10.16 4.66 -13.49
CA THR A 702 -10.06 3.22 -13.27
C THR A 702 -10.20 3.00 -11.76
N ALA A 703 -11.39 2.57 -11.32
CA ALA A 703 -11.60 2.07 -9.97
C ALA A 703 -10.58 0.94 -9.74
N GLY A 704 -9.79 1.09 -8.69
CA GLY A 704 -8.51 0.41 -8.53
C GLY A 704 -8.66 -1.10 -8.32
N SER A 705 -8.10 -1.87 -9.25
CA SER A 705 -7.31 -3.02 -8.84
C SER A 705 -6.06 -2.45 -8.15
N ARG A 706 -5.81 -2.81 -6.88
CA ARG A 706 -4.53 -2.53 -6.20
C ARG A 706 -3.45 -3.40 -6.83
N SER A 707 -2.98 -3.00 -8.01
CA SER A 707 -1.73 -3.48 -8.58
C SER A 707 -0.56 -2.86 -7.83
N GLU A 708 0.47 -3.67 -7.57
CA GLU A 708 1.72 -3.25 -6.95
C GLU A 708 2.41 -2.09 -7.71
N ARG A 709 3.16 -1.24 -7.00
CA ARG A 709 3.90 -0.13 -7.60
C ARG A 709 5.19 -0.64 -8.24
N MET A 710 5.55 -0.12 -9.42
CA MET A 710 6.77 -0.54 -10.12
C MET A 710 8.07 -0.27 -9.34
N GLN A 711 8.07 0.72 -8.45
CA GLN A 711 9.22 0.98 -7.57
C GLN A 711 9.41 -0.12 -6.54
N ASP A 712 8.32 -0.73 -6.08
CA ASP A 712 8.37 -1.79 -5.08
C ASP A 712 8.79 -3.12 -5.76
N LEU A 713 8.29 -3.37 -6.98
CA LEU A 713 8.79 -4.41 -7.89
C LEU A 713 10.30 -4.28 -8.18
N ALA A 714 10.75 -3.08 -8.59
CA ALA A 714 12.16 -2.86 -8.93
C ALA A 714 13.08 -3.06 -7.72
N ARG A 715 12.68 -2.59 -6.53
CA ARG A 715 13.45 -2.82 -5.30
C ARG A 715 13.55 -4.29 -4.93
N ARG A 716 12.50 -5.07 -5.20
CA ARG A 716 12.46 -6.50 -4.92
C ARG A 716 13.39 -7.28 -5.83
N TYR A 717 13.27 -7.09 -7.14
CA TYR A 717 13.91 -7.98 -8.14
C TYR A 717 15.30 -7.53 -8.58
N ILE A 718 15.59 -6.23 -8.54
CA ILE A 718 16.87 -5.67 -9.00
C ILE A 718 17.79 -5.31 -7.83
N GLY A 719 17.21 -5.19 -6.62
CA GLY A 719 17.93 -4.84 -5.41
C GLY A 719 18.39 -3.38 -5.37
N LEU A 720 19.04 -3.04 -4.25
CA LEU A 720 19.59 -1.72 -4.00
C LEU A 720 21.11 -1.81 -3.83
N ASP A 721 21.83 -0.80 -4.30
CA ASP A 721 23.25 -0.60 -4.01
C ASP A 721 23.47 -0.20 -2.54
N ASP A 722 24.74 -0.09 -2.15
CA ASP A 722 25.18 0.30 -0.80
C ASP A 722 24.65 1.67 -0.32
N LYS A 723 24.09 2.48 -1.24
CA LYS A 723 23.51 3.80 -0.98
C LYS A 723 21.97 3.78 -0.97
N GLY A 724 21.36 2.59 -1.03
CA GLY A 724 19.90 2.43 -1.05
C GLY A 724 19.26 2.86 -2.37
N MET A 725 20.03 2.93 -3.44
CA MET A 725 19.58 3.25 -4.79
C MET A 725 19.40 1.98 -5.60
N LEU A 726 18.51 1.95 -6.61
CA LEU A 726 18.38 0.78 -7.48
C LEU A 726 19.74 0.43 -8.09
N ASN A 727 20.16 -0.83 -7.93
CA ASN A 727 21.52 -1.29 -8.25
C ASN A 727 21.85 -1.16 -9.76
N ASP A 728 20.82 -1.28 -10.61
CA ASP A 728 20.90 -0.98 -12.04
C ASP A 728 20.63 0.51 -12.30
N ILE A 729 21.71 1.26 -12.56
CA ILE A 729 21.67 2.71 -12.82
C ILE A 729 20.87 3.05 -14.09
N ASP A 730 20.94 2.21 -15.12
CA ASP A 730 20.26 2.45 -16.40
C ASP A 730 18.75 2.18 -16.28
N LEU A 731 18.38 1.04 -15.68
CA LEU A 731 16.98 0.72 -15.38
C LEU A 731 16.37 1.74 -14.42
N ARG A 732 17.15 2.24 -13.45
CA ARG A 732 16.71 3.32 -12.56
C ARG A 732 16.34 4.59 -13.31
N GLN A 733 17.15 4.98 -14.30
CA GLN A 733 16.90 6.14 -15.13
C GLN A 733 15.65 5.93 -16.00
N ARG A 734 15.49 4.75 -16.61
CA ARG A 734 14.32 4.40 -17.42
C ARG A 734 13.04 4.32 -16.58
N LEU A 735 13.10 3.77 -15.37
CA LEU A 735 12.00 3.75 -14.40
C LEU A 735 11.63 5.16 -13.94
N ALA A 736 12.61 6.02 -13.64
CA ALA A 736 12.37 7.42 -13.30
C ALA A 736 11.70 8.16 -14.45
N ASN A 737 12.19 7.99 -15.69
CA ASN A 737 11.59 8.57 -16.88
C ASN A 737 10.13 8.11 -17.06
N HIS A 738 9.87 6.80 -16.94
CA HIS A 738 8.50 6.27 -17.02
C HIS A 738 7.59 6.88 -15.94
N LEU A 739 8.05 7.00 -14.69
CA LEU A 739 7.27 7.59 -13.61
C LEU A 739 6.99 9.09 -13.86
N MET A 740 7.98 9.81 -14.39
CA MET A 740 7.85 11.21 -14.81
C MET A 740 6.90 11.35 -16.00
N ASP A 741 6.93 10.43 -16.96
CA ASP A 741 6.03 10.38 -18.11
C ASP A 741 4.59 10.07 -17.68
N ARG A 742 4.39 9.10 -16.78
CA ARG A 742 3.08 8.79 -16.18
C ARG A 742 2.53 9.99 -15.42
N GLN A 743 3.38 10.69 -14.65
CA GLN A 743 2.98 11.89 -13.94
C GLN A 743 2.65 13.04 -14.92
N SER A 744 3.45 13.21 -15.97
CA SER A 744 3.20 14.18 -17.04
C SER A 744 1.89 13.88 -17.77
N HIS A 745 1.58 12.60 -18.02
CA HIS A 745 0.30 12.16 -18.55
C HIS A 745 -0.87 12.53 -17.63
N ALA A 746 -0.76 12.23 -16.32
CA ALA A 746 -1.79 12.56 -15.34
C ALA A 746 -2.01 14.09 -15.20
N LEU A 747 -0.94 14.87 -15.20
CA LEU A 747 -1.01 16.34 -15.18
C LEU A 747 -1.60 16.91 -16.47
N THR A 748 -1.36 16.25 -17.61
CA THR A 748 -1.94 16.61 -18.92
C THR A 748 -3.43 16.30 -18.95
N LEU A 749 -3.87 15.14 -18.43
CA LEU A 749 -5.28 14.82 -18.21
C LEU A 749 -5.97 15.88 -17.35
N ALA A 750 -5.39 16.22 -16.20
CA ALA A 750 -5.95 17.21 -15.28
C ALA A 750 -6.05 18.60 -15.91
N ARG A 751 -5.03 19.01 -16.69
CA ARG A 751 -5.03 20.27 -17.42
C ARG A 751 -6.14 20.30 -18.48
N ILE A 752 -6.25 19.27 -19.30
CA ILE A 752 -7.27 19.19 -20.37
C ILE A 752 -8.68 19.16 -19.79
N ALA A 753 -8.91 18.44 -18.68
CA ALA A 753 -10.18 18.42 -17.98
C ALA A 753 -10.57 19.78 -17.36
N ALA A 754 -9.57 20.56 -16.94
CA ALA A 754 -9.80 21.94 -16.47
C ALA A 754 -10.09 22.90 -17.64
N GLU A 755 -9.37 22.77 -18.75
CA GLU A 755 -9.57 23.57 -19.98
C GLU A 755 -10.93 23.30 -20.64
N SER A 756 -11.42 22.04 -20.58
CA SER A 756 -12.72 21.67 -21.16
C SER A 756 -13.92 22.27 -20.43
N LYS A 757 -13.74 22.88 -19.24
CA LYS A 757 -14.82 23.56 -18.49
C LYS A 757 -15.20 24.94 -19.06
N GLY A 758 -14.66 25.34 -20.22
CA GLY A 758 -15.00 26.63 -20.85
C GLY A 758 -14.98 26.69 -22.38
N ASN A 759 -14.49 25.66 -23.11
CA ASN A 759 -14.54 25.63 -24.58
C ASN A 759 -14.49 24.18 -25.12
N VAL A 760 -15.35 23.86 -26.09
CA VAL A 760 -15.66 22.48 -26.52
C VAL A 760 -14.77 21.98 -27.68
N GLU A 761 -13.86 22.79 -28.23
CA GLU A 761 -13.01 22.34 -29.34
C GLU A 761 -11.76 21.57 -28.88
N VAL A 762 -11.89 20.24 -28.84
CA VAL A 762 -10.78 19.32 -28.56
C VAL A 762 -10.21 18.79 -29.88
N SER A 763 -9.17 19.42 -30.44
CA SER A 763 -8.54 18.96 -31.70
C SER A 763 -7.21 18.20 -31.49
N ALA A 764 -6.23 18.78 -30.79
CA ALA A 764 -4.92 18.15 -30.57
C ALA A 764 -4.77 17.44 -29.21
N ALA A 765 -5.42 17.97 -28.17
CA ALA A 765 -5.30 17.50 -26.80
C ALA A 765 -5.72 16.03 -26.60
N ALA A 766 -6.79 15.58 -27.25
CA ALA A 766 -7.25 14.19 -27.17
C ALA A 766 -6.27 13.19 -27.82
N SER A 767 -5.65 13.57 -28.96
CA SER A 767 -4.66 12.72 -29.62
C SER A 767 -3.38 12.59 -28.77
N ILE A 768 -2.98 13.68 -28.10
CA ILE A 768 -1.87 13.67 -27.14
C ILE A 768 -2.17 12.70 -25.99
N LEU A 769 -3.39 12.74 -25.44
CA LEU A 769 -3.79 11.83 -24.36
C LEU A 769 -3.73 10.37 -24.77
N LYS A 770 -4.26 10.01 -25.94
CA LYS A 770 -4.23 8.62 -26.41
C LYS A 770 -2.81 8.12 -26.62
N ASN A 771 -1.97 8.91 -27.28
CA ASN A 771 -0.59 8.52 -27.56
C ASN A 771 0.25 8.42 -26.27
N SER A 772 0.09 9.39 -25.38
CA SER A 772 0.76 9.40 -24.08
C SER A 772 0.30 8.23 -23.19
N ALA A 773 -1.00 7.91 -23.14
CA ALA A 773 -1.52 6.77 -22.40
C ALA A 773 -0.98 5.43 -22.93
N THR A 774 -0.94 5.26 -24.26
CA THR A 774 -0.36 4.07 -24.90
C THR A 774 1.12 3.93 -24.55
N ASN A 775 1.91 5.00 -24.69
CA ASN A 775 3.34 4.98 -24.38
C ASN A 775 3.58 4.64 -22.91
N VAL A 776 2.86 5.28 -21.99
CA VAL A 776 2.94 4.98 -20.56
C VAL A 776 2.56 3.52 -20.29
N SER A 777 1.52 2.99 -20.91
CA SER A 777 1.08 1.61 -20.68
C SER A 777 2.07 0.58 -21.23
N GLN A 778 2.62 0.80 -22.42
CA GLN A 778 3.62 -0.08 -23.04
C GLN A 778 4.93 -0.07 -22.25
N THR A 779 5.50 1.10 -21.98
CA THR A 779 6.74 1.22 -21.20
C THR A 779 6.57 0.65 -19.79
N ARG A 780 5.37 0.74 -19.19
CA ARG A 780 5.09 0.07 -17.92
C ARG A 780 5.23 -1.45 -18.05
N ALA A 781 4.61 -2.05 -19.07
CA ALA A 781 4.65 -3.48 -19.29
C ALA A 781 6.09 -3.96 -19.59
N ASP A 782 6.80 -3.25 -20.47
CA ASP A 782 8.19 -3.56 -20.84
C ASP A 782 9.11 -3.48 -19.62
N LEU A 783 9.01 -2.40 -18.82
CA LEU A 783 9.81 -2.26 -17.60
C LEU A 783 9.41 -3.28 -16.54
N THR A 784 8.15 -3.70 -16.46
CA THR A 784 7.73 -4.73 -15.50
C THR A 784 8.34 -6.08 -15.87
N LEU A 785 8.32 -6.43 -17.17
CA LEU A 785 8.97 -7.63 -17.70
C LEU A 785 10.48 -7.59 -17.46
N GLU A 786 11.12 -6.46 -17.74
CA GLU A 786 12.56 -6.29 -17.53
C GLU A 786 12.95 -6.30 -16.04
N ILE A 787 12.18 -5.65 -15.17
CA ILE A 787 12.39 -5.63 -13.72
C ILE A 787 12.30 -7.03 -13.14
N MET A 788 11.29 -7.77 -13.56
CA MET A 788 11.00 -9.10 -13.02
C MET A 788 11.76 -10.21 -13.74
N GLY A 789 12.48 -9.89 -14.83
CA GLY A 789 13.13 -10.89 -15.68
C GLY A 789 12.15 -11.92 -16.25
N ASP A 790 12.59 -13.17 -16.30
CA ASP A 790 11.79 -14.37 -16.57
C ASP A 790 10.54 -14.47 -15.68
N GLN A 791 10.61 -14.08 -14.42
CA GLN A 791 9.46 -14.07 -13.50
C GLN A 791 8.35 -13.09 -13.92
N GLY A 792 8.71 -12.07 -14.70
CA GLY A 792 7.76 -11.13 -15.32
C GLY A 792 6.94 -11.77 -16.44
N LEU A 793 7.43 -12.87 -17.01
CA LEU A 793 6.70 -13.75 -17.93
C LEU A 793 5.68 -14.63 -17.19
N GLY A 794 5.58 -14.46 -15.86
CA GLY A 794 4.64 -15.11 -14.96
C GLY A 794 3.27 -15.31 -15.60
N TRP A 795 2.95 -16.58 -15.77
CA TRP A 795 1.82 -17.00 -16.57
C TRP A 795 0.51 -16.78 -15.82
N GLU A 796 -0.26 -15.72 -16.17
CA GLU A 796 -1.67 -15.57 -15.71
C GLU A 796 -2.52 -16.83 -16.01
N GLY A 797 -2.05 -17.68 -16.95
CA GLY A 797 -2.63 -18.97 -17.28
C GLY A 797 -2.66 -19.95 -16.10
N ALA A 798 -1.64 -20.02 -15.25
CA ALA A 798 -1.61 -21.01 -14.16
C ALA A 798 -2.66 -20.73 -13.09
N LYS A 799 -2.76 -19.48 -12.64
CA LYS A 799 -3.81 -19.04 -11.70
C LYS A 799 -5.20 -19.15 -12.31
N ALA A 800 -5.38 -18.66 -13.54
CA ALA A 800 -6.67 -18.73 -14.23
C ALA A 800 -7.12 -20.17 -14.50
N TRP A 801 -6.18 -21.07 -14.80
CA TRP A 801 -6.45 -22.48 -14.97
C TRP A 801 -6.73 -23.15 -13.63
N ALA A 802 -5.87 -23.01 -12.62
CA ALA A 802 -6.03 -23.70 -11.33
C ALA A 802 -7.36 -23.34 -10.67
N SER A 803 -7.73 -22.05 -10.66
CA SER A 803 -9.00 -21.58 -10.10
C SER A 803 -10.24 -22.08 -10.85
N LYS A 804 -10.16 -22.30 -12.18
CA LYS A 804 -11.30 -22.74 -12.99
C LYS A 804 -11.39 -24.25 -13.15
N GLN A 805 -10.24 -24.88 -13.42
CA GLN A 805 -10.13 -26.27 -13.83
C GLN A 805 -9.68 -27.20 -12.71
N ALA A 806 -9.03 -26.70 -11.65
CA ALA A 806 -8.63 -27.52 -10.51
C ALA A 806 -9.05 -26.94 -9.14
N PRO A 807 -10.29 -26.44 -8.97
CA PRO A 807 -10.72 -25.83 -7.71
C PRO A 807 -10.79 -26.85 -6.57
N VAL A 808 -10.77 -26.38 -5.32
CA VAL A 808 -10.81 -27.22 -4.10
C VAL A 808 -11.95 -28.25 -4.12
N GLN A 809 -13.07 -27.95 -4.77
CA GLN A 809 -14.19 -28.88 -4.94
C GLN A 809 -13.80 -30.16 -5.71
N LYS A 810 -12.89 -30.08 -6.69
CA LYS A 810 -12.35 -31.27 -7.36
C LYS A 810 -11.48 -32.10 -6.41
N PHE A 811 -10.65 -31.46 -5.57
CA PHE A 811 -9.90 -32.16 -4.52
C PHE A 811 -10.86 -32.89 -3.56
N ARG A 812 -11.93 -32.23 -3.12
CA ARG A 812 -12.97 -32.82 -2.26
C ARG A 812 -13.63 -34.02 -2.94
N ALA A 813 -14.03 -33.89 -4.21
CA ALA A 813 -14.62 -34.98 -4.97
C ALA A 813 -13.66 -36.18 -5.13
N MET A 814 -12.38 -35.92 -5.40
CA MET A 814 -11.33 -36.94 -5.47
C MET A 814 -11.14 -37.64 -4.13
N ARG A 815 -11.05 -36.89 -3.03
CA ARG A 815 -10.95 -37.44 -1.67
C ARG A 815 -12.11 -38.38 -1.36
N ASP A 816 -13.33 -37.92 -1.67
CA ASP A 816 -14.58 -38.61 -1.34
C ASP A 816 -14.83 -39.83 -2.23
N SER A 817 -14.30 -39.85 -3.46
CA SER A 817 -14.38 -41.02 -4.35
C SER A 817 -13.54 -42.20 -3.85
N GLY A 818 -12.49 -41.92 -3.07
CA GLY A 818 -11.57 -42.93 -2.56
C GLY A 818 -10.68 -43.56 -3.64
N ILE A 819 -10.51 -42.91 -4.79
CA ILE A 819 -9.65 -43.39 -5.89
C ILE A 819 -8.23 -43.70 -5.38
N GLU A 820 -7.67 -44.84 -5.82
CA GLU A 820 -6.42 -45.38 -5.27
C GLU A 820 -5.20 -44.53 -5.62
N GLN A 821 -5.14 -43.96 -6.85
CA GLN A 821 -4.04 -43.08 -7.28
C GLN A 821 -4.04 -41.69 -6.64
N ARG A 822 -5.13 -41.29 -5.95
CA ARG A 822 -5.26 -40.02 -5.20
C ARG A 822 -5.01 -38.73 -5.99
N PHE A 823 -5.23 -38.77 -7.31
CA PHE A 823 -5.43 -37.61 -8.16
C PHE A 823 -6.48 -37.93 -9.25
N ASP A 824 -6.94 -36.90 -9.95
CA ASP A 824 -7.94 -37.00 -11.02
C ASP A 824 -7.27 -37.04 -12.40
N ASP A 825 -7.58 -38.06 -13.21
CA ASP A 825 -6.92 -38.29 -14.51
C ASP A 825 -7.18 -37.16 -15.51
N GLN A 826 -8.37 -36.57 -15.50
CA GLN A 826 -8.69 -35.45 -16.38
C GLN A 826 -7.83 -34.23 -16.02
N THR A 827 -7.77 -33.89 -14.73
CA THR A 827 -6.94 -32.79 -14.23
C THR A 827 -5.46 -33.04 -14.54
N TRP A 828 -4.98 -34.29 -14.44
CA TRP A 828 -3.62 -34.65 -14.83
C TRP A 828 -3.36 -34.49 -16.34
N SER A 829 -4.31 -34.92 -17.17
CA SER A 829 -4.23 -34.77 -18.64
C SER A 829 -4.17 -33.31 -19.05
N GLU A 830 -4.98 -32.45 -18.42
CA GLU A 830 -4.96 -31.01 -18.65
C GLU A 830 -3.63 -30.36 -18.22
N ILE A 831 -3.01 -30.81 -17.12
CA ILE A 831 -1.66 -30.38 -16.69
C ILE A 831 -0.60 -30.73 -17.74
N ILE A 832 -0.68 -31.92 -18.34
CA ILE A 832 0.21 -32.36 -19.42
C ILE A 832 -0.02 -31.52 -20.68
N GLU A 833 -1.28 -31.29 -21.08
CA GLU A 833 -1.62 -30.49 -22.27
C GLU A 833 -1.14 -29.04 -22.18
N MET A 834 -1.05 -28.50 -20.95
CA MET A 834 -0.44 -27.18 -20.71
C MET A 834 1.09 -27.20 -20.75
N GLY A 835 1.73 -28.37 -20.80
CA GLY A 835 3.18 -28.51 -20.84
C GLY A 835 3.86 -28.36 -19.48
N TRP A 836 3.13 -28.36 -18.36
CA TRP A 836 3.72 -28.14 -17.02
C TRP A 836 4.68 -29.24 -16.59
N THR A 837 4.46 -30.45 -17.11
CA THR A 837 5.33 -31.61 -16.89
C THR A 837 6.70 -31.46 -17.54
N GLY A 838 6.84 -30.57 -18.53
CA GLY A 838 8.08 -30.33 -19.26
C GLY A 838 8.85 -29.08 -18.83
N ILE A 839 8.43 -28.38 -17.77
CA ILE A 839 9.01 -27.07 -17.39
C ILE A 839 10.53 -27.16 -17.22
N LEU A 840 11.03 -28.05 -16.35
CA LEU A 840 12.49 -28.20 -16.09
C LEU A 840 13.22 -29.11 -17.10
N ILE A 841 12.53 -29.57 -18.15
CA ILE A 841 13.08 -30.56 -19.07
C ILE A 841 13.66 -29.81 -20.28
N PRO A 842 14.92 -30.10 -20.68
CA PRO A 842 15.51 -29.47 -21.86
C PRO A 842 14.67 -29.67 -23.12
N GLU A 843 14.68 -28.68 -24.01
CA GLU A 843 13.88 -28.70 -25.25
C GLU A 843 14.19 -29.91 -26.14
N GLU A 844 15.44 -30.42 -26.13
CA GLU A 844 15.85 -31.60 -26.89
C GLU A 844 15.10 -32.88 -26.49
N TYR A 845 14.56 -32.92 -25.27
CA TYR A 845 13.75 -34.02 -24.75
C TYR A 845 12.25 -33.69 -24.75
N GLY A 846 11.84 -32.59 -25.41
CA GLY A 846 10.44 -32.18 -25.57
C GLY A 846 9.88 -31.30 -24.46
N GLY A 847 10.72 -30.84 -23.53
CA GLY A 847 10.32 -29.87 -22.50
C GLY A 847 10.42 -28.42 -22.96
N SER A 848 10.35 -27.48 -22.02
CA SER A 848 10.43 -26.04 -22.29
C SER A 848 11.68 -25.36 -21.73
N ASP A 849 12.54 -26.10 -21.02
CA ASP A 849 13.80 -25.61 -20.45
C ASP A 849 13.66 -24.30 -19.64
N LEU A 850 12.57 -24.22 -18.88
CA LEU A 850 12.26 -23.11 -17.99
C LEU A 850 12.81 -23.40 -16.58
N ASP A 851 12.97 -22.33 -15.82
CA ASP A 851 13.64 -22.32 -14.52
C ASP A 851 12.77 -22.83 -13.34
N TYR A 852 13.41 -23.07 -12.20
CA TYR A 852 12.76 -23.56 -10.98
C TYR A 852 11.81 -22.53 -10.39
N LEU A 853 12.11 -21.24 -10.53
CA LEU A 853 11.26 -20.15 -10.07
C LEU A 853 9.92 -20.09 -10.80
N THR A 854 9.94 -20.26 -12.12
CA THR A 854 8.76 -20.41 -12.98
C THR A 854 7.95 -21.64 -12.57
N PHE A 855 8.62 -22.77 -12.32
CA PHE A 855 7.94 -23.96 -11.78
C PHE A 855 7.30 -23.67 -10.41
N GLY A 856 8.01 -22.92 -9.55
CA GLY A 856 7.53 -22.51 -8.23
C GLY A 856 6.22 -21.73 -8.27
N VAL A 857 6.04 -20.86 -9.27
CA VAL A 857 4.77 -20.14 -9.47
C VAL A 857 3.61 -21.11 -9.73
N VAL A 858 3.83 -22.14 -10.55
CA VAL A 858 2.82 -23.18 -10.80
C VAL A 858 2.50 -23.93 -9.50
N LEU A 859 3.52 -24.33 -8.74
CA LEU A 859 3.33 -25.03 -7.47
C LEU A 859 2.62 -24.18 -6.41
N GLU A 860 2.86 -22.87 -6.38
CA GLU A 860 2.12 -21.95 -5.52
C GLU A 860 0.62 -21.97 -5.86
N GLU A 861 0.27 -21.82 -7.14
CA GLU A 861 -1.13 -21.79 -7.58
C GLU A 861 -1.84 -23.13 -7.37
N LEU A 862 -1.14 -24.26 -7.58
CA LEU A 862 -1.66 -25.58 -7.24
C LEU A 862 -1.85 -25.75 -5.72
N GLY A 863 -0.93 -25.21 -4.92
CA GLY A 863 -1.02 -25.19 -3.46
C GLY A 863 -2.22 -24.38 -2.97
N ARG A 864 -2.52 -23.25 -3.61
CA ARG A 864 -3.74 -22.46 -3.33
C ARG A 864 -5.01 -23.27 -3.52
N GLN A 865 -5.05 -24.19 -4.49
CA GLN A 865 -6.24 -24.99 -4.78
C GLN A 865 -6.22 -26.41 -4.18
N LEU A 866 -5.17 -26.77 -3.43
CA LEU A 866 -4.95 -28.14 -2.93
C LEU A 866 -4.96 -29.19 -4.04
N THR A 867 -4.49 -28.82 -5.24
CA THR A 867 -4.55 -29.70 -6.41
C THR A 867 -3.71 -30.95 -6.17
N ALA A 868 -4.36 -32.11 -6.28
CA ALA A 868 -3.68 -33.40 -6.22
C ALA A 868 -3.17 -33.77 -7.61
N SER A 869 -1.86 -33.88 -7.76
CA SER A 869 -1.23 -34.32 -9.01
C SER A 869 0.18 -34.87 -8.76
N PRO A 870 0.71 -35.71 -9.67
CA PRO A 870 2.11 -36.16 -9.66
C PRO A 870 3.14 -35.10 -10.06
N LEU A 871 2.72 -33.87 -10.40
CA LEU A 871 3.59 -32.84 -10.98
C LEU A 871 4.84 -32.57 -10.12
N PHE A 872 4.66 -32.36 -8.82
CA PHE A 872 5.78 -32.14 -7.90
C PHE A 872 6.72 -33.35 -7.82
N ALA A 873 6.19 -34.57 -7.78
CA ALA A 873 7.02 -35.76 -7.61
C ALA A 873 7.82 -36.07 -8.88
N SER A 874 7.18 -36.02 -10.05
CA SER A 874 7.76 -36.40 -11.33
C SER A 874 8.47 -35.24 -12.03
N ALA A 875 7.76 -34.17 -12.33
CA ALA A 875 8.26 -33.09 -13.17
C ALA A 875 9.18 -32.10 -12.44
N LEU A 876 9.06 -32.00 -11.10
CA LEU A 876 10.06 -31.31 -10.28
C LEU A 876 11.14 -32.31 -9.84
N VAL A 877 10.85 -33.21 -8.89
CA VAL A 877 11.91 -34.03 -8.26
C VAL A 877 12.52 -35.06 -9.22
N GLY A 878 11.69 -35.76 -10.00
CA GLY A 878 12.15 -36.78 -10.96
C GLY A 878 13.00 -36.20 -12.09
N ALA A 879 12.51 -35.15 -12.77
CA ALA A 879 13.25 -34.46 -13.82
C ALA A 879 14.56 -33.86 -13.31
N THR A 880 14.54 -33.21 -12.14
CA THR A 880 15.76 -32.72 -11.47
C THR A 880 16.78 -33.83 -11.25
N ALA A 881 16.36 -35.01 -10.78
CA ALA A 881 17.27 -36.11 -10.53
C ALA A 881 17.94 -36.63 -11.82
N LEU A 882 17.19 -36.70 -12.91
CA LEU A 882 17.72 -37.07 -14.23
C LEU A 882 18.64 -35.97 -14.79
N ASN A 883 18.33 -34.70 -14.59
CA ASN A 883 19.17 -33.60 -15.05
C ASN A 883 20.53 -33.58 -14.32
N ILE A 884 20.53 -33.80 -12.99
CA ILE A 884 21.72 -33.77 -12.13
C ILE A 884 22.58 -35.03 -12.31
N ALA A 885 21.97 -36.22 -12.30
CA ALA A 885 22.71 -37.49 -12.19
C ALA A 885 22.38 -38.52 -13.27
N GLY A 886 21.47 -38.20 -14.20
CA GLY A 886 21.12 -39.07 -15.32
C GLY A 886 22.22 -39.15 -16.37
N SER A 887 22.55 -40.36 -16.81
CA SER A 887 23.30 -40.58 -18.05
C SER A 887 22.49 -40.14 -19.28
N ASP A 888 23.17 -39.87 -20.40
CA ASP A 888 22.50 -39.48 -21.66
C ASP A 888 21.42 -40.49 -22.08
N MET A 889 21.70 -41.78 -21.94
CA MET A 889 20.73 -42.86 -22.23
C MET A 889 19.50 -42.80 -21.31
N GLN A 890 19.68 -42.51 -20.02
CA GLN A 890 18.58 -42.37 -19.08
C GLN A 890 17.76 -41.09 -19.38
N LYS A 891 18.42 -39.98 -19.70
CA LYS A 891 17.77 -38.72 -20.11
C LYS A 891 16.91 -38.93 -21.35
N GLU A 892 17.48 -39.53 -22.41
CA GLU A 892 16.77 -39.88 -23.65
C GLU A 892 15.57 -40.82 -23.41
N THR A 893 15.68 -41.72 -22.43
CA THR A 893 14.63 -42.71 -22.15
C THR A 893 13.49 -42.16 -21.30
N PHE A 894 13.79 -41.37 -20.27
CA PHE A 894 12.83 -41.00 -19.23
C PHE A 894 12.28 -39.58 -19.38
N LEU A 895 13.09 -38.60 -19.78
CA LEU A 895 12.64 -37.20 -19.83
C LEU A 895 11.45 -36.98 -20.78
N PRO A 896 11.45 -37.51 -22.02
CA PRO A 896 10.28 -37.37 -22.91
C PRO A 896 9.00 -38.01 -22.35
N LYS A 897 9.13 -39.08 -21.56
CA LYS A 897 7.99 -39.76 -20.94
C LYS A 897 7.47 -39.05 -19.69
N ILE A 898 8.32 -38.26 -19.02
CA ILE A 898 7.86 -37.36 -17.97
C ILE A 898 7.05 -36.22 -18.61
N VAL A 899 7.51 -35.68 -19.75
CA VAL A 899 6.78 -34.64 -20.50
C VAL A 899 5.38 -35.11 -20.89
N ASP A 900 5.25 -36.28 -21.53
CA ASP A 900 3.94 -36.79 -21.96
C ASP A 900 3.11 -37.43 -20.83
N GLY A 901 3.67 -37.50 -19.61
CA GLY A 901 3.03 -38.01 -18.41
C GLY A 901 2.87 -39.53 -18.33
N SER A 902 3.44 -40.28 -19.29
CA SER A 902 3.45 -41.75 -19.25
C SER A 902 4.41 -42.31 -18.20
N GLU A 903 5.38 -41.50 -17.74
CA GLU A 903 6.27 -41.82 -16.64
C GLU A 903 6.04 -40.90 -15.43
N ILE A 904 5.68 -41.51 -14.30
CA ILE A 904 5.61 -40.85 -12.99
C ILE A 904 6.80 -41.34 -12.16
N LEU A 905 7.85 -40.53 -12.13
CA LEU A 905 9.07 -40.79 -11.38
C LEU A 905 8.96 -40.19 -9.98
N THR A 906 9.31 -40.92 -8.91
CA THR A 906 9.27 -40.37 -7.54
C THR A 906 10.45 -40.81 -6.69
N LEU A 907 10.83 -39.97 -5.71
CA LEU A 907 11.95 -40.22 -4.81
C LEU A 907 11.53 -41.05 -3.58
N ALA A 908 12.18 -42.19 -3.38
CA ALA A 908 11.99 -43.08 -2.24
C ALA A 908 13.24 -43.04 -1.33
N ILE A 909 13.16 -42.23 -0.26
CA ILE A 909 14.32 -41.90 0.58
C ILE A 909 14.17 -42.32 2.05
N ASP A 910 13.09 -41.92 2.70
CA ASP A 910 12.93 -42.06 4.15
C ASP A 910 12.72 -43.53 4.56
N GLU A 911 13.37 -43.96 5.64
CA GLU A 911 13.23 -45.32 6.22
C GLU A 911 12.63 -45.31 7.63
N SER A 912 12.58 -44.13 8.25
CA SER A 912 12.15 -43.94 9.63
C SER A 912 11.06 -42.87 9.74
N HIS A 913 10.53 -42.68 10.95
CA HIS A 913 9.52 -41.67 11.27
C HIS A 913 10.04 -40.22 11.18
N ARG A 914 11.36 -40.03 11.16
CA ARG A 914 12.01 -38.71 11.01
C ARG A 914 12.87 -38.71 9.75
N HIS A 915 12.81 -37.61 9.01
CA HIS A 915 13.66 -37.40 7.86
C HIS A 915 15.13 -37.36 8.29
N ALA A 916 15.91 -38.30 7.77
CA ALA A 916 17.34 -38.46 8.07
C ALA A 916 18.01 -39.13 6.85
N PRO A 917 18.26 -38.37 5.77
CA PRO A 917 18.69 -38.95 4.50
C PRO A 917 20.08 -39.62 4.56
N ALA A 918 20.94 -39.27 5.53
CA ALA A 918 22.22 -39.94 5.75
C ALA A 918 22.08 -41.34 6.41
N GLU A 919 20.96 -41.60 7.07
CA GLU A 919 20.68 -42.85 7.81
C GLU A 919 20.09 -43.96 6.92
N VAL A 920 20.29 -43.88 5.60
CA VAL A 920 19.83 -44.91 4.66
C VAL A 920 20.47 -46.26 5.01
N ALA A 921 19.63 -47.26 5.26
CA ALA A 921 20.03 -48.61 5.64
C ALA A 921 19.57 -49.69 4.63
N LEU A 922 18.66 -49.36 3.70
CA LEU A 922 18.32 -50.24 2.57
C LEU A 922 19.61 -50.57 1.80
N THR A 923 19.93 -51.85 1.63
CA THR A 923 21.18 -52.30 1.01
C THR A 923 20.99 -52.62 -0.47
N ALA A 924 22.01 -52.35 -1.28
CA ALA A 924 22.14 -52.78 -2.67
C ALA A 924 23.41 -53.63 -2.82
N GLN A 925 23.25 -54.95 -2.94
CA GLN A 925 24.38 -55.87 -3.07
C GLN A 925 24.70 -56.11 -4.54
N ALA A 926 25.97 -55.95 -4.92
CA ALA A 926 26.42 -56.21 -6.28
C ALA A 926 26.18 -57.67 -6.69
N THR A 927 25.64 -57.86 -7.89
CA THR A 927 25.46 -59.15 -8.55
C THR A 927 26.33 -59.21 -9.81
N ALA A 928 26.25 -60.30 -10.59
CA ALA A 928 27.04 -60.42 -11.81
C ALA A 928 26.66 -59.41 -12.91
N THR A 929 25.44 -58.86 -12.88
CA THR A 929 24.88 -58.01 -13.95
C THR A 929 24.27 -56.70 -13.44
N GLY A 930 24.42 -56.39 -12.15
CA GLY A 930 23.82 -55.21 -11.53
C GLY A 930 23.77 -55.34 -10.01
N PHE A 931 22.61 -55.08 -9.41
CA PHE A 931 22.45 -55.02 -7.95
C PHE A 931 21.16 -55.72 -7.47
N LYS A 932 21.18 -56.14 -6.21
CA LYS A 932 20.04 -56.72 -5.49
C LYS A 932 19.70 -55.87 -4.28
N LEU A 933 18.53 -55.25 -4.31
CA LEU A 933 18.07 -54.30 -3.30
C LEU A 933 17.21 -54.99 -2.24
N ASN A 934 17.51 -54.72 -0.97
CA ASN A 934 16.80 -55.27 0.18
C ASN A 934 16.61 -54.21 1.27
N GLY A 935 15.38 -54.03 1.73
CA GLY A 935 15.06 -53.07 2.79
C GLY A 935 13.67 -52.47 2.67
N LYS A 936 13.47 -51.28 3.24
CA LYS A 936 12.16 -50.62 3.29
C LYS A 936 12.30 -49.13 3.03
N LYS A 937 11.27 -48.54 2.42
CA LYS A 937 11.09 -47.08 2.33
C LYS A 937 9.71 -46.73 2.85
N GLY A 938 9.60 -45.64 3.60
CA GLY A 938 8.38 -45.18 4.25
C GLY A 938 7.83 -43.91 3.64
N PHE A 939 6.51 -43.75 3.65
CA PHE A 939 5.83 -42.50 3.28
C PHE A 939 6.21 -41.93 1.90
N VAL A 940 6.51 -42.77 0.91
CA VAL A 940 6.91 -42.32 -0.44
C VAL A 940 5.75 -41.58 -1.12
N LEU A 941 6.02 -40.35 -1.57
CA LEU A 941 5.02 -39.45 -2.17
C LEU A 941 4.62 -39.96 -3.56
N GLU A 942 3.31 -39.98 -3.83
CA GLU A 942 2.71 -40.59 -5.03
C GLU A 942 3.17 -42.04 -5.30
N GLY A 943 3.60 -42.75 -4.26
CA GLY A 943 4.21 -44.07 -4.42
C GLY A 943 3.25 -45.15 -4.92
N MET A 944 1.94 -44.94 -4.84
CA MET A 944 0.96 -45.82 -5.49
C MET A 944 0.84 -45.55 -6.99
N ALA A 945 0.97 -44.29 -7.42
CA ALA A 945 0.83 -43.89 -8.82
C ALA A 945 2.14 -43.96 -9.61
N ALA A 946 3.28 -43.90 -8.94
CA ALA A 946 4.58 -43.93 -9.58
C ALA A 946 4.79 -45.20 -10.42
N THR A 947 5.35 -44.99 -11.62
CA THR A 947 5.77 -46.03 -12.57
C THR A 947 7.24 -46.39 -12.38
N THR A 948 8.06 -45.44 -11.91
CA THR A 948 9.46 -45.67 -11.56
C THR A 948 9.83 -44.93 -10.27
N PHE A 949 10.76 -45.50 -9.50
CA PHE A 949 11.26 -44.94 -8.25
C PHE A 949 12.74 -44.61 -8.35
N ILE A 950 13.14 -43.45 -7.85
CA ILE A 950 14.53 -43.16 -7.50
C ILE A 950 14.73 -43.64 -6.06
N VAL A 951 15.52 -44.69 -5.88
CA VAL A 951 15.72 -45.34 -4.58
C VAL A 951 17.14 -45.06 -4.10
N ALA A 952 17.26 -44.38 -2.97
CA ALA A 952 18.54 -44.25 -2.27
C ALA A 952 18.82 -45.55 -1.50
N ALA A 953 19.92 -46.23 -1.83
CA ALA A 953 20.34 -47.48 -1.24
C ALA A 953 21.83 -47.46 -0.91
N ARG A 954 22.25 -48.31 0.01
CA ARG A 954 23.64 -48.43 0.46
C ARG A 954 24.35 -49.57 -0.25
N THR A 955 25.38 -49.24 -1.01
CA THR A 955 26.28 -50.20 -1.67
C THR A 955 27.50 -50.51 -0.80
N SER A 956 27.88 -49.59 0.11
CA SER A 956 28.95 -49.79 1.10
C SER A 956 28.79 -48.88 2.34
N GLY A 957 29.59 -49.10 3.39
CA GLY A 957 29.52 -48.33 4.64
C GLY A 957 28.37 -48.71 5.57
N GLU A 958 28.10 -47.88 6.58
CA GLU A 958 27.04 -48.06 7.59
C GLU A 958 26.04 -46.89 7.58
N PRO A 959 24.80 -47.03 8.10
CA PRO A 959 23.88 -45.92 8.27
C PRO A 959 24.51 -44.75 9.03
N GLY A 960 24.36 -43.53 8.49
CA GLY A 960 25.03 -42.32 8.96
C GLY A 960 26.24 -41.93 8.10
N ASP A 961 26.87 -42.88 7.40
CA ASP A 961 27.91 -42.57 6.41
C ASP A 961 27.27 -42.04 5.12
N THR A 962 27.69 -40.86 4.68
CA THR A 962 27.29 -40.26 3.40
C THR A 962 27.93 -40.96 2.21
N ASN A 963 29.19 -41.39 2.37
CA ASN A 963 29.87 -42.23 1.39
C ASN A 963 29.25 -43.63 1.39
N GLY A 964 29.11 -44.23 0.21
CA GLY A 964 28.51 -45.56 0.06
C GLY A 964 27.00 -45.57 -0.21
N ILE A 965 26.38 -44.39 -0.33
CA ILE A 965 25.01 -44.23 -0.82
C ILE A 965 25.05 -44.20 -2.36
N THR A 966 24.16 -44.94 -3.01
CA THR A 966 23.96 -44.97 -4.47
C THR A 966 22.47 -44.79 -4.78
N LEU A 967 22.15 -44.08 -5.85
CA LEU A 967 20.77 -43.89 -6.32
C LEU A 967 20.44 -44.88 -7.45
N PHE A 968 19.24 -45.47 -7.42
CA PHE A 968 18.80 -46.45 -8.40
C PHE A 968 17.44 -46.09 -9.00
N LEU A 969 17.28 -46.25 -10.31
CA LEU A 969 15.98 -46.24 -10.99
C LEU A 969 15.36 -47.63 -10.91
N VAL A 970 14.26 -47.78 -10.17
CA VAL A 970 13.57 -49.05 -9.94
C VAL A 970 12.15 -48.98 -10.51
N SER A 971 11.83 -49.84 -11.48
CA SER A 971 10.48 -49.91 -12.04
C SER A 971 9.46 -50.37 -11.01
N ALA A 972 8.25 -49.81 -11.04
CA ALA A 972 7.18 -50.11 -10.10
C ALA A 972 6.60 -51.53 -10.21
N ASP A 973 6.90 -52.23 -11.31
CA ASP A 973 6.52 -53.62 -11.57
C ASP A 973 7.67 -54.62 -11.28
N SER A 974 8.80 -54.15 -10.75
CA SER A 974 9.95 -55.00 -10.42
C SER A 974 9.55 -56.12 -9.47
N SER A 975 9.95 -57.35 -9.79
CA SER A 975 9.72 -58.51 -8.91
C SER A 975 10.40 -58.29 -7.56
N GLY A 976 9.68 -58.58 -6.47
CA GLY A 976 10.16 -58.39 -5.09
C GLY A 976 9.88 -56.99 -4.52
N LEU A 977 9.37 -56.05 -5.32
CA LEU A 977 8.92 -54.75 -4.83
C LEU A 977 7.46 -54.81 -4.39
N HIS A 978 7.22 -54.57 -3.10
CA HIS A 978 5.89 -54.54 -2.51
C HIS A 978 5.52 -53.13 -2.05
N ARG A 979 4.38 -52.62 -2.53
CA ARG A 979 3.87 -51.27 -2.21
C ARG A 979 2.58 -51.38 -1.41
N LYS A 980 2.49 -50.61 -0.34
CA LYS A 980 1.31 -50.55 0.53
C LYS A 980 0.85 -49.11 0.71
N PHE A 981 -0.37 -48.83 0.26
CA PHE A 981 -1.03 -47.54 0.43
C PHE A 981 -1.10 -47.12 1.90
N ILE A 982 -0.95 -45.82 2.14
CA ILE A 982 -1.09 -45.18 3.46
C ILE A 982 -2.21 -44.15 3.40
N SER A 983 -3.21 -44.30 4.26
CA SER A 983 -4.22 -43.26 4.46
C SER A 983 -3.64 -42.14 5.32
N THR A 984 -3.50 -40.94 4.76
CA THR A 984 -3.02 -39.74 5.45
C THR A 984 -4.11 -38.69 5.58
N ALA A 985 -3.93 -37.76 6.52
CA ALA A 985 -4.92 -36.71 6.80
C ALA A 985 -5.18 -35.78 5.60
N ASP A 986 -4.17 -35.56 4.74
CA ASP A 986 -4.26 -34.73 3.55
C ASP A 986 -4.71 -35.50 2.29
N SER A 987 -5.00 -36.81 2.41
CA SER A 987 -5.63 -37.63 1.36
C SER A 987 -4.84 -37.72 0.04
N ARG A 988 -3.50 -37.70 0.09
CA ARG A 988 -2.59 -37.89 -1.06
C ARG A 988 -2.07 -39.33 -1.17
N GLY A 989 -1.47 -39.68 -2.32
CA GLY A 989 -1.13 -41.04 -2.74
C GLY A 989 0.13 -41.66 -2.12
N TYR A 990 0.28 -41.64 -0.79
CA TYR A 990 1.49 -42.15 -0.14
C TYR A 990 1.59 -43.68 -0.09
N ALA A 991 2.81 -44.22 -0.18
CA ALA A 991 3.09 -45.66 -0.04
C ALA A 991 4.24 -45.98 0.92
N ASN A 992 4.11 -47.07 1.66
CA ASN A 992 5.23 -47.78 2.27
C ASN A 992 5.69 -48.88 1.31
N MET A 993 7.00 -49.03 1.15
CA MET A 993 7.61 -49.94 0.20
C MET A 993 8.52 -50.94 0.92
N THR A 994 8.48 -52.20 0.49
CA THR A 994 9.41 -53.25 0.92
C THR A 994 10.09 -53.81 -0.32
N PHE A 995 11.40 -53.96 -0.24
CA PHE A 995 12.24 -54.50 -1.29
C PHE A 995 12.77 -55.84 -0.78
N ASP A 996 12.34 -56.92 -1.43
CA ASP A 996 12.73 -58.29 -1.11
C ASP A 996 13.42 -58.88 -2.34
N ASP A 997 14.76 -58.86 -2.34
CA ASP A 997 15.61 -59.31 -3.45
C ASP A 997 15.28 -58.68 -4.81
N VAL A 998 14.99 -57.37 -4.83
CA VAL A 998 14.68 -56.64 -6.08
C VAL A 998 15.95 -56.53 -6.94
N GLU A 999 15.93 -57.11 -8.12
CA GLU A 999 17.08 -57.10 -9.05
C GLU A 999 16.98 -55.92 -10.02
N VAL A 1000 18.08 -55.16 -10.13
CA VAL A 1000 18.25 -54.07 -11.11
C VAL A 1000 19.56 -54.26 -11.88
N SER A 1001 19.61 -53.78 -13.12
CA SER A 1001 20.85 -53.80 -13.93
C SER A 1001 21.84 -52.73 -13.44
N SER A 1002 23.09 -52.81 -13.89
CA SER A 1002 24.08 -51.74 -13.68
C SER A 1002 23.61 -50.39 -14.24
N ASP A 1003 22.87 -50.43 -15.36
CA ASP A 1003 22.37 -49.22 -16.05
C ASP A 1003 21.23 -48.51 -15.27
N ALA A 1004 20.74 -49.14 -14.20
CA ALA A 1004 19.77 -48.53 -13.28
C ALA A 1004 20.43 -47.58 -12.28
N VAL A 1005 21.75 -47.57 -12.15
CA VAL A 1005 22.47 -46.62 -11.28
C VAL A 1005 22.28 -45.20 -11.84
N LEU A 1006 21.84 -44.28 -10.98
CA LEU A 1006 21.69 -42.86 -11.28
C LEU A 1006 22.87 -42.11 -10.66
N GLY A 1007 23.83 -41.70 -11.49
CA GLY A 1007 25.13 -41.17 -11.07
C GLY A 1007 26.19 -42.26 -10.94
N GLU A 1008 27.08 -42.13 -9.97
CA GLU A 1008 28.18 -43.06 -9.72
C GLU A 1008 27.95 -43.91 -8.46
N VAL A 1009 28.48 -45.12 -8.46
CA VAL A 1009 28.38 -46.05 -7.32
C VAL A 1009 29.15 -45.49 -6.12
N ASP A 1010 28.56 -45.57 -4.93
CA ASP A 1010 29.07 -45.06 -3.64
C ASP A 1010 29.15 -43.52 -3.50
N GLU A 1011 28.86 -42.77 -4.58
CA GLU A 1011 28.96 -41.30 -4.65
C GLU A 1011 27.61 -40.58 -4.82
N GLY A 1012 26.50 -41.27 -4.52
CA GLY A 1012 25.15 -40.76 -4.72
C GLY A 1012 24.70 -39.66 -3.74
N TRP A 1013 25.46 -39.37 -2.68
CA TRP A 1013 25.06 -38.40 -1.65
C TRP A 1013 24.97 -36.97 -2.16
N GLU A 1014 25.97 -36.49 -2.89
CA GLU A 1014 25.98 -35.09 -3.37
C GLU A 1014 24.81 -34.83 -4.32
N ALA A 1015 24.57 -35.77 -5.26
CA ALA A 1015 23.41 -35.73 -6.14
C ALA A 1015 22.09 -35.77 -5.34
N LEU A 1016 21.96 -36.69 -4.37
CA LEU A 1016 20.77 -36.81 -3.53
C LEU A 1016 20.47 -35.52 -2.76
N ASP A 1017 21.50 -34.89 -2.18
CA ASP A 1017 21.32 -33.69 -1.40
C ASP A 1017 20.94 -32.48 -2.28
N ALA A 1018 21.56 -32.37 -3.46
CA ALA A 1018 21.21 -31.38 -4.47
C ALA A 1018 19.77 -31.54 -5.00
N ILE A 1019 19.31 -32.78 -5.20
CA ILE A 1019 17.91 -33.10 -5.55
C ILE A 1019 16.97 -32.69 -4.42
N LEU A 1020 17.32 -33.00 -3.17
CA LEU A 1020 16.51 -32.67 -2.00
C LEU A 1020 16.39 -31.15 -1.81
N ASP A 1021 17.44 -30.37 -2.05
CA ASP A 1021 17.39 -28.91 -1.94
C ASP A 1021 16.37 -28.31 -2.92
N ARG A 1022 16.37 -28.76 -4.18
CA ARG A 1022 15.37 -28.39 -5.19
C ARG A 1022 13.96 -28.85 -4.82
N ALA A 1023 13.84 -30.07 -4.30
CA ALA A 1023 12.57 -30.58 -3.78
C ALA A 1023 12.04 -29.74 -2.61
N ARG A 1024 12.91 -29.31 -1.69
CA ARG A 1024 12.57 -28.46 -0.53
C ARG A 1024 12.12 -27.06 -0.97
N ALA A 1025 12.78 -26.48 -1.96
CA ALA A 1025 12.42 -25.17 -2.52
C ALA A 1025 11.04 -25.21 -3.21
N GLY A 1026 10.80 -26.18 -4.10
CA GLY A 1026 9.49 -26.35 -4.73
C GLY A 1026 8.38 -26.66 -3.72
N LEU A 1027 8.70 -27.44 -2.68
CA LEU A 1027 7.74 -27.74 -1.61
C LEU A 1027 7.40 -26.48 -0.79
N ALA A 1028 8.38 -25.59 -0.58
CA ALA A 1028 8.15 -24.31 0.06
C ALA A 1028 7.24 -23.40 -0.78
N ALA A 1029 7.30 -23.46 -2.12
CA ALA A 1029 6.36 -22.76 -2.99
C ALA A 1029 4.92 -23.28 -2.87
N GLU A 1030 4.72 -24.61 -2.82
CA GLU A 1030 3.39 -25.18 -2.55
C GLU A 1030 2.87 -24.79 -1.16
N MET A 1031 3.75 -24.80 -0.15
CA MET A 1031 3.44 -24.33 1.21
C MET A 1031 3.03 -22.86 1.25
N LEU A 1032 3.70 -22.01 0.46
CA LEU A 1032 3.35 -20.60 0.32
C LEU A 1032 1.95 -20.43 -0.25
N GLY A 1033 1.61 -21.18 -1.30
CA GLY A 1033 0.27 -21.20 -1.89
C GLY A 1033 -0.82 -21.59 -0.88
N CYS A 1034 -0.58 -22.67 -0.12
CA CYS A 1034 -1.47 -23.08 0.96
C CYS A 1034 -1.65 -21.99 2.02
N ALA A 1035 -0.56 -21.33 2.43
CA ALA A 1035 -0.58 -20.29 3.44
C ALA A 1035 -1.31 -19.02 2.95
N ALA A 1036 -1.08 -18.64 1.69
CA ALA A 1036 -1.69 -17.47 1.09
C ALA A 1036 -3.21 -17.66 0.95
N GLN A 1037 -3.67 -18.82 0.48
CA GLN A 1037 -5.09 -19.12 0.43
C GLN A 1037 -5.74 -19.17 1.82
N ALA A 1038 -5.07 -19.77 2.82
CA ALA A 1038 -5.54 -19.76 4.20
C ALA A 1038 -5.66 -18.32 4.74
N PHE A 1039 -4.72 -17.44 4.40
CA PHE A 1039 -4.78 -16.03 4.76
C PHE A 1039 -5.95 -15.32 4.08
N ASP A 1040 -6.13 -15.51 2.77
CA ASP A 1040 -7.23 -14.90 2.01
C ASP A 1040 -8.60 -15.32 2.58
N MET A 1041 -8.79 -16.62 2.84
CA MET A 1041 -9.99 -17.14 3.52
C MET A 1041 -10.24 -16.52 4.90
N THR A 1042 -9.17 -16.23 5.63
CA THR A 1042 -9.22 -15.59 6.96
C THR A 1042 -9.57 -14.11 6.84
N LEU A 1043 -8.93 -13.40 5.92
CA LEU A 1043 -9.17 -12.00 5.68
C LEU A 1043 -10.61 -11.74 5.23
N ASP A 1044 -11.13 -12.59 4.35
CA ASP A 1044 -12.51 -12.49 3.88
C ASP A 1044 -13.51 -12.81 4.99
N TYR A 1045 -13.22 -13.80 5.84
CA TYR A 1045 -14.06 -14.08 7.01
C TYR A 1045 -14.07 -12.93 8.02
N LEU A 1046 -12.93 -12.28 8.26
CA LEU A 1046 -12.83 -11.10 9.12
C LEU A 1046 -13.68 -9.92 8.60
N LYS A 1047 -13.80 -9.78 7.27
CA LYS A 1047 -14.59 -8.73 6.62
C LYS A 1047 -16.09 -9.01 6.55
N THR A 1048 -16.51 -10.27 6.71
CA THR A 1048 -17.91 -10.68 6.47
C THR A 1048 -18.62 -11.20 7.72
N ARG A 1049 -17.89 -11.69 8.73
CA ARG A 1049 -18.50 -12.27 9.94
C ARG A 1049 -18.86 -11.21 10.96
N GLU A 1050 -20.11 -11.22 11.45
CA GLU A 1050 -20.58 -10.34 12.53
C GLU A 1050 -20.69 -11.03 13.90
N GLN A 1051 -20.21 -10.36 14.94
CA GLN A 1051 -20.45 -10.69 16.35
C GLN A 1051 -20.52 -9.42 17.19
N PHE A 1052 -21.35 -9.41 18.22
CA PHE A 1052 -21.57 -8.25 19.09
C PHE A 1052 -22.00 -6.98 18.33
N GLY A 1053 -22.77 -7.14 17.24
CA GLY A 1053 -23.32 -6.03 16.46
C GLY A 1053 -22.33 -5.32 15.53
N GLN A 1054 -21.16 -5.90 15.25
CA GLN A 1054 -20.19 -5.39 14.28
C GLN A 1054 -19.40 -6.51 13.60
N LEU A 1055 -18.75 -6.20 12.48
CA LEU A 1055 -17.82 -7.11 11.80
C LEU A 1055 -16.66 -7.47 12.73
N ILE A 1056 -16.28 -8.75 12.80
CA ILE A 1056 -15.20 -9.17 13.72
C ILE A 1056 -13.85 -8.53 13.35
N GLY A 1057 -13.64 -8.15 12.09
CA GLY A 1057 -12.45 -7.42 11.66
C GLY A 1057 -12.32 -5.99 12.23
N SER A 1058 -13.39 -5.39 12.76
CA SER A 1058 -13.32 -4.05 13.40
C SER A 1058 -12.67 -4.11 14.80
N PHE A 1059 -12.64 -5.28 15.44
CA PHE A 1059 -11.96 -5.45 16.72
C PHE A 1059 -10.44 -5.37 16.49
N GLN A 1060 -9.79 -4.37 17.10
CA GLN A 1060 -8.34 -4.16 16.96
C GLN A 1060 -7.51 -5.42 17.25
N ALA A 1061 -7.94 -6.26 18.20
CA ALA A 1061 -7.25 -7.52 18.50
C ALA A 1061 -7.14 -8.47 17.29
N LEU A 1062 -8.16 -8.48 16.43
CA LEU A 1062 -8.15 -9.26 15.18
C LEU A 1062 -7.49 -8.49 14.04
N GLY A 1063 -7.65 -7.16 13.96
CA GLY A 1063 -6.96 -6.32 13.00
C GLY A 1063 -5.42 -6.39 13.12
N HIS A 1064 -4.87 -6.26 14.32
CA HIS A 1064 -3.43 -6.41 14.58
C HIS A 1064 -2.92 -7.81 14.25
N ARG A 1065 -3.73 -8.83 14.55
CA ARG A 1065 -3.40 -10.22 14.24
C ARG A 1065 -3.34 -10.45 12.73
N ALA A 1066 -4.30 -9.94 11.97
CA ALA A 1066 -4.30 -10.01 10.51
C ALA A 1066 -3.08 -9.29 9.92
N ALA A 1067 -2.72 -8.12 10.44
CA ALA A 1067 -1.52 -7.40 10.01
C ALA A 1067 -0.24 -8.23 10.26
N ALA A 1068 -0.10 -8.86 11.44
CA ALA A 1068 1.04 -9.72 11.75
C ALA A 1068 1.12 -10.96 10.86
N LEU A 1069 -0.02 -11.60 10.55
CA LEU A 1069 -0.08 -12.74 9.64
C LEU A 1069 0.29 -12.32 8.21
N PHE A 1070 -0.15 -11.16 7.75
CA PHE A 1070 0.24 -10.63 6.44
C PHE A 1070 1.74 -10.37 6.35
N THR A 1071 2.33 -9.74 7.38
CA THR A 1071 3.79 -9.56 7.43
C THR A 1071 4.54 -10.90 7.40
N GLY A 1072 4.04 -11.91 8.14
CA GLY A 1072 4.61 -13.25 8.11
C GLY A 1072 4.54 -13.92 6.73
N LEU A 1073 3.42 -13.71 6.01
CA LEU A 1073 3.23 -14.23 4.65
C LEU A 1073 4.23 -13.63 3.67
N GLU A 1074 4.42 -12.31 3.70
CA GLU A 1074 5.37 -11.63 2.80
C GLU A 1074 6.82 -12.04 3.08
N LEU A 1075 7.19 -12.19 4.36
CA LEU A 1075 8.53 -12.70 4.71
C LEU A 1075 8.73 -14.15 4.26
N ALA A 1076 7.70 -14.99 4.39
CA ALA A 1076 7.72 -16.36 3.90
C ALA A 1076 7.88 -16.39 2.37
N ARG A 1077 7.11 -15.57 1.64
CA ARG A 1077 7.23 -15.42 0.18
C ARG A 1077 8.66 -15.09 -0.25
N SER A 1078 9.28 -14.08 0.36
CA SER A 1078 10.65 -13.72 0.04
C SER A 1078 11.63 -14.88 0.24
N CYS A 1079 11.44 -15.72 1.27
CA CYS A 1079 12.31 -16.88 1.47
C CYS A 1079 12.08 -17.98 0.42
N ALA A 1080 10.84 -18.21 -0.02
CA ALA A 1080 10.51 -19.19 -1.05
C ALA A 1080 11.10 -18.78 -2.41
N GLU A 1081 10.87 -17.53 -2.83
CA GLU A 1081 11.40 -16.97 -4.08
C GLU A 1081 12.93 -16.98 -4.08
N ALA A 1082 13.58 -16.54 -2.99
CA ALA A 1082 15.04 -16.55 -2.89
C ALA A 1082 15.65 -17.95 -3.00
N ALA A 1083 15.01 -18.99 -2.47
CA ALA A 1083 15.53 -20.35 -2.58
C ALA A 1083 15.45 -20.91 -4.00
N LEU A 1084 14.39 -20.58 -4.74
CA LEU A 1084 14.24 -20.98 -6.14
C LEU A 1084 15.21 -20.19 -7.03
N GLN A 1085 15.30 -18.87 -6.84
CA GLN A 1085 16.25 -18.02 -7.55
C GLN A 1085 17.70 -18.45 -7.30
N ALA A 1086 18.06 -18.82 -6.07
CA ALA A 1086 19.40 -19.33 -5.76
C ALA A 1086 19.75 -20.60 -6.55
N ILE A 1087 18.75 -21.46 -6.82
CA ILE A 1087 18.94 -22.66 -7.63
C ILE A 1087 19.18 -22.28 -9.09
N ASP A 1088 18.39 -21.35 -9.62
CA ASP A 1088 18.45 -20.91 -11.02
C ASP A 1088 19.74 -20.14 -11.34
N GLU A 1089 20.23 -19.35 -10.38
CA GLU A 1089 21.49 -18.61 -10.48
C GLU A 1089 22.73 -19.46 -10.14
N GLU A 1090 22.54 -20.71 -9.70
CA GLU A 1090 23.60 -21.64 -9.28
C GLU A 1090 24.56 -21.05 -8.23
N VAL A 1091 24.04 -20.29 -7.26
CA VAL A 1091 24.87 -19.67 -6.21
C VAL A 1091 25.36 -20.68 -5.16
N ASP A 1092 26.49 -20.38 -4.53
CA ASP A 1092 27.16 -21.30 -3.59
C ASP A 1092 26.36 -21.62 -2.31
N ASP A 1093 25.32 -20.84 -1.98
CA ASP A 1093 24.55 -20.96 -0.73
C ASP A 1093 23.14 -21.56 -0.88
N ILE A 1094 22.89 -22.31 -1.97
CA ILE A 1094 21.65 -23.06 -2.20
C ILE A 1094 21.20 -23.86 -0.96
N PRO A 1095 22.04 -24.68 -0.29
CA PRO A 1095 21.62 -25.46 0.87
C PRO A 1095 21.11 -24.60 2.04
N GLN A 1096 21.74 -23.43 2.24
CA GLN A 1096 21.35 -22.43 3.23
C GLN A 1096 19.99 -21.81 2.85
N MET A 1097 19.82 -21.39 1.60
CA MET A 1097 18.58 -20.76 1.14
C MET A 1097 17.39 -21.72 1.17
N CYS A 1098 17.57 -22.96 0.70
CA CYS A 1098 16.53 -23.99 0.76
C CYS A 1098 16.14 -24.32 2.21
N SER A 1099 17.12 -24.37 3.13
CA SER A 1099 16.85 -24.63 4.56
C SER A 1099 16.17 -23.45 5.26
N LEU A 1100 16.60 -22.22 4.97
CA LEU A 1100 15.95 -21.00 5.46
C LEU A 1100 14.49 -20.97 5.01
N SER A 1101 14.26 -21.16 3.72
CA SER A 1101 12.92 -21.20 3.12
C SER A 1101 12.04 -22.26 3.76
N LYS A 1102 12.50 -23.51 3.77
CA LYS A 1102 11.70 -24.62 4.33
C LYS A 1102 11.43 -24.44 5.82
N SER A 1103 12.37 -23.93 6.61
CA SER A 1103 12.12 -23.61 8.03
C SER A 1103 11.08 -22.51 8.20
N ARG A 1104 11.25 -21.38 7.49
CA ARG A 1104 10.37 -20.21 7.64
C ARG A 1104 8.95 -20.51 7.19
N LEU A 1105 8.78 -21.19 6.06
CA LEU A 1105 7.47 -21.61 5.57
C LEU A 1105 6.82 -22.63 6.50
N SER A 1106 7.59 -23.55 7.10
CA SER A 1106 7.02 -24.51 8.05
C SER A 1106 6.48 -23.82 9.30
N ASP A 1107 7.25 -22.89 9.89
CA ASP A 1107 6.79 -22.14 11.07
C ASP A 1107 5.58 -21.25 10.74
N PHE A 1108 5.62 -20.55 9.61
CA PHE A 1108 4.55 -19.64 9.21
C PHE A 1108 3.28 -20.40 8.81
N LEU A 1109 3.37 -21.43 7.97
CA LEU A 1109 2.21 -22.22 7.56
C LEU A 1109 1.56 -22.91 8.78
N HIS A 1110 2.37 -23.34 9.76
CA HIS A 1110 1.86 -23.87 11.02
C HIS A 1110 1.01 -22.83 11.77
N GLN A 1111 1.54 -21.61 11.91
CA GLN A 1111 0.84 -20.50 12.56
C GLN A 1111 -0.42 -20.10 11.78
N MET A 1112 -0.31 -19.91 10.47
CA MET A 1112 -1.40 -19.44 9.61
C MET A 1112 -2.55 -20.45 9.58
N SER A 1113 -2.26 -21.73 9.35
CA SER A 1113 -3.28 -22.79 9.38
C SER A 1113 -3.95 -22.92 10.76
N THR A 1114 -3.23 -22.67 11.85
CA THR A 1114 -3.83 -22.67 13.20
C THR A 1114 -4.72 -21.45 13.42
N GLN A 1115 -4.29 -20.26 12.96
CA GLN A 1115 -5.09 -19.05 13.07
C GLN A 1115 -6.34 -19.09 12.17
N LEU A 1116 -6.24 -19.72 11.00
CA LEU A 1116 -7.38 -20.00 10.14
C LEU A 1116 -8.50 -20.71 10.94
N ILE A 1117 -8.17 -21.79 11.64
CA ILE A 1117 -9.18 -22.47 12.48
C ILE A 1117 -9.67 -21.58 13.62
N GLN A 1118 -8.75 -20.92 14.33
CA GLN A 1118 -9.08 -20.16 15.53
C GLN A 1118 -9.96 -18.92 15.25
N ILE A 1119 -9.72 -18.22 14.15
CA ILE A 1119 -10.45 -17.00 13.76
C ILE A 1119 -11.84 -17.36 13.23
N HIS A 1120 -11.96 -18.46 12.47
CA HIS A 1120 -13.25 -18.97 12.02
C HIS A 1120 -14.05 -19.63 13.16
N GLY A 1121 -13.41 -20.03 14.25
CA GLY A 1121 -14.07 -20.62 15.41
C GLY A 1121 -14.75 -21.96 15.05
N GLY A 1122 -16.01 -22.14 15.47
CA GLY A 1122 -16.72 -23.41 15.29
C GLY A 1122 -16.85 -23.87 13.84
N ILE A 1123 -17.05 -22.96 12.87
CA ILE A 1123 -17.18 -23.32 11.45
C ILE A 1123 -15.84 -23.77 10.86
N GLY A 1124 -14.71 -23.25 11.37
CA GLY A 1124 -13.37 -23.68 10.93
C GLY A 1124 -13.08 -25.15 11.28
N MET A 1125 -13.82 -25.74 12.21
CA MET A 1125 -13.69 -27.13 12.64
C MET A 1125 -14.57 -28.11 11.85
N THR A 1126 -15.44 -27.63 10.96
CA THR A 1126 -16.35 -28.49 10.19
C THR A 1126 -15.72 -28.93 8.87
N ASP A 1127 -16.17 -30.07 8.32
CA ASP A 1127 -15.76 -30.49 6.98
C ASP A 1127 -16.50 -29.72 5.88
N GLU A 1128 -17.57 -28.99 6.22
CA GLU A 1128 -18.35 -28.15 5.29
C GLU A 1128 -17.58 -26.93 4.81
N PHE A 1129 -16.62 -26.44 5.61
CA PHE A 1129 -15.75 -25.33 5.28
C PHE A 1129 -14.33 -25.83 4.98
N ASP A 1130 -13.71 -25.30 3.93
CA ASP A 1130 -12.46 -25.87 3.39
C ASP A 1130 -11.24 -25.69 4.32
N ALA A 1131 -11.35 -24.90 5.40
CA ALA A 1131 -10.26 -24.61 6.33
C ALA A 1131 -9.58 -25.87 6.90
N GLY A 1132 -10.36 -26.91 7.18
CA GLY A 1132 -9.84 -28.18 7.68
C GLY A 1132 -8.91 -28.89 6.69
N PHE A 1133 -9.03 -28.63 5.39
CA PHE A 1133 -8.16 -29.24 4.37
C PHE A 1133 -6.81 -28.56 4.31
N TYR A 1134 -6.77 -27.24 4.34
CA TYR A 1134 -5.53 -26.47 4.40
C TYR A 1134 -4.73 -26.82 5.66
N LEU A 1135 -5.39 -27.00 6.81
CA LEU A 1135 -4.71 -27.47 8.03
C LEU A 1135 -4.10 -28.87 7.84
N LYS A 1136 -4.86 -29.83 7.29
CA LYS A 1136 -4.38 -31.20 7.10
C LYS A 1136 -3.21 -31.24 6.10
N ARG A 1137 -3.31 -30.50 4.99
CA ARG A 1137 -2.22 -30.37 4.00
C ARG A 1137 -0.98 -29.71 4.62
N ALA A 1138 -1.16 -28.63 5.38
CA ALA A 1138 -0.06 -27.96 6.08
C ALA A 1138 0.77 -28.94 6.94
N ARG A 1139 0.11 -29.77 7.76
CA ARG A 1139 0.81 -30.73 8.61
C ARG A 1139 1.58 -31.80 7.83
N ALA A 1140 1.09 -32.21 6.66
CA ALA A 1140 1.81 -33.15 5.80
C ALA A 1140 3.04 -32.51 5.14
N LEU A 1141 2.91 -31.26 4.67
CA LEU A 1141 4.00 -30.50 4.04
C LEU A 1141 5.10 -30.11 5.04
N GLU A 1142 4.73 -29.74 6.28
CA GLU A 1142 5.66 -29.32 7.33
C GLU A 1142 6.74 -30.37 7.63
N VAL A 1143 6.43 -31.67 7.56
CA VAL A 1143 7.35 -32.76 7.93
C VAL A 1143 8.11 -33.36 6.75
N ARG A 1144 7.64 -33.10 5.53
CA ARG A 1144 8.19 -33.69 4.30
C ARG A 1144 9.57 -33.11 3.99
N TYR A 1145 10.54 -33.99 3.71
CA TYR A 1145 11.94 -33.67 3.41
C TYR A 1145 12.66 -32.84 4.49
N GLY A 1146 12.20 -32.96 5.73
CA GLY A 1146 12.73 -32.25 6.89
C GLY A 1146 11.70 -31.27 7.47
N ASN A 1147 11.58 -31.28 8.80
CA ASN A 1147 10.78 -30.28 9.50
C ASN A 1147 11.62 -29.04 9.83
N ALA A 1148 10.99 -27.99 10.38
CA ALA A 1148 11.69 -26.76 10.75
C ALA A 1148 12.91 -26.99 11.66
N GLY A 1149 12.86 -27.96 12.57
CA GLY A 1149 13.99 -28.31 13.43
C GLY A 1149 15.18 -28.85 12.64
N PHE A 1150 14.94 -29.80 11.73
CA PHE A 1150 15.96 -30.33 10.82
C PHE A 1150 16.61 -29.21 9.98
N HIS A 1151 15.80 -28.31 9.43
CA HIS A 1151 16.33 -27.23 8.59
C HIS A 1151 17.11 -26.17 9.35
N ARG A 1152 16.74 -25.87 10.59
CA ARG A 1152 17.55 -24.96 11.44
C ARG A 1152 18.90 -25.57 11.78
N ASP A 1153 18.93 -26.86 12.07
CA ASP A 1153 20.17 -27.60 12.34
C ASP A 1153 21.08 -27.66 11.09
N ARG A 1154 20.50 -27.99 9.93
CA ARG A 1154 21.20 -27.95 8.63
C ARG A 1154 21.72 -26.55 8.30
N TYR A 1155 20.91 -25.51 8.50
CA TYR A 1155 21.33 -24.12 8.28
C TYR A 1155 22.48 -23.70 9.20
N ALA A 1156 22.40 -24.07 10.49
CA ALA A 1156 23.48 -23.81 11.45
C ALA A 1156 24.77 -24.55 11.08
N SER A 1157 24.66 -25.82 10.68
CA SER A 1157 25.79 -26.64 10.25
C SER A 1157 26.48 -26.05 9.00
N ALA A 1158 25.69 -25.57 8.03
CA ALA A 1158 26.20 -24.92 6.82
C ALA A 1158 26.91 -23.58 7.11
N LEU A 1159 26.66 -22.95 8.27
CA LEU A 1159 27.37 -21.76 8.76
C LEU A 1159 28.56 -22.09 9.67
N GLY A 1160 28.78 -23.38 9.98
CA GLY A 1160 29.88 -23.84 10.83
C GLY A 1160 29.66 -23.67 12.34
N PHE A 1161 28.40 -23.64 12.81
CA PHE A 1161 28.05 -23.56 14.23
C PHE A 1161 28.02 -24.90 14.97
#